data_AF-A0A967HYI1-F1
#
_entry.id   AF-A0A967HYI1-F1
#
_cell.length_a   1.000
_cell.length_b   1.000
_cell.length_c   1.000
_cell.angle_alpha   90.00
_cell.angle_beta   90.00
_cell.angle_gamma   90.00
#
_symmetry.space_group_name_H-M   'P 1'
#
loop_
_entity.id
_entity.type
_entity.pdbx_description
1 polymer ?
#
loop_
_entity_poly.entity_id
_entity_poly.type
_entity_poly.pdbx_seq_one_letter_code
_entity_poly.pdbx_strand_id
1 'polypeptide(L)'
;MSISVRISLLTLVLTVFLAGSVSAEFPIGDLTGDCDVNSLDLQIFVGQWLDPSGCLGHPDDCADFDGINGINSADFALLAANWLIKTGSLQVTILPPEAAAAGAQWRVDGGEWRDSGYTETCVPVGTHTIECKPIPDWNEPNSRTVQINDDQTTTTSQTYVRQTGSLQVTILPSVAVTAGAQWRVDGGAWRDSDYKENGLSVGSHTIEYSTVAGWDTPASEVVQINNGITTTTIGTYTQQTGSLQVAILPPEAIAAGAKWQVDSDGIWRDSGDTKTGLTVGSHTVEYSTVTGWNKPADEIVQISDGLTTTTTGTYTQQTGSLQVTISPQAAIDAGAQWRVDGGAWRDSDYTETGLTVGSHTVEYSTVAGWNKPADEIVQISDGLTTTTTGTYTQQTGYLQVTISPQGAIDAGAQWRVDGGAWRDSDYIEAGLAVGSHTVEYSTVAGWDTPANETVQINDGLTTTTTGTYVQQTGSLQVAILPQGAIDAGAQWRVDNRRWRDSNYIETGLSAGLHTVRYKDISGWGTPAEETVQISDGLTTTTTGTYVQQTGSLQVTISPQAAVDAGAQWRVDGGAWRDNGYTETDLTVGSHTVEYSTVAGWDTPAEEIVQINDGLTTTTTGTYVQQTGSLQVTISPQAAIDAGAQWRVDGGAWRDSDYTETGLTVGSHTVEYSTVAGWSKPADEIVQINDGLTTTTTGTYVQQTGSLQVTISPPGAVTAGAQWRVDGGAWRNSDYTESGLTVGSHTVEYSTVAGWDKPADEIVQINDGLTTTTTGTYTQQTGSLQVTISPPGAVTAGAQWRVDGGAWRDSDYIETGLAVGSHTVEYKTITGWDTPANEVVQINDGLTTTTTGTYTQQTGSLQVTISPPGAVTAGAQWRVDGGAWRDSDYTESGLTVGSHTVEYSTVAGWDTPSNEIVQINDGLTTTTTGTYTQQTGYLQVTISPPGAVTAGAQWRVDGGAWRDSDYTESG
;
A
#
# COMPACT_ATOMS: atom_id res chain seq x y z
N MET A 1 -7.68 50.97 10.89
CA MET A 1 -8.17 52.20 10.23
C MET A 1 -8.83 51.72 8.93
N SER A 2 -10.17 51.64 8.80
CA SER A 2 -11.13 52.75 8.56
C SER A 2 -10.78 53.46 7.23
N ILE A 3 -11.55 53.51 6.13
CA ILE A 3 -13.01 53.69 5.84
C ILE A 3 -13.30 53.14 4.40
N SER A 4 -14.47 52.65 3.91
CA SER A 4 -15.75 52.14 4.49
C SER A 4 -16.74 51.61 3.40
N VAL A 5 -17.61 50.64 3.76
CA VAL A 5 -19.02 50.43 3.32
C VAL A 5 -19.37 49.70 1.98
N ARG A 6 -20.48 48.95 2.03
CA ARG A 6 -21.12 48.07 1.01
C ARG A 6 -22.18 48.81 0.16
N ILE A 7 -22.57 48.29 -1.01
CA ILE A 7 -23.97 47.93 -1.41
C ILE A 7 -24.13 47.54 -2.91
N SER A 8 -24.86 46.42 -3.11
CA SER A 8 -25.69 45.90 -4.22
C SER A 8 -25.60 46.29 -5.72
N LEU A 9 -25.77 45.23 -6.52
CA LEU A 9 -26.54 45.07 -7.78
C LEU A 9 -26.21 45.88 -9.06
N LEU A 10 -26.05 45.09 -10.13
CA LEU A 10 -26.61 45.30 -11.48
C LEU A 10 -26.22 46.59 -12.24
N THR A 11 -25.08 46.55 -12.94
CA THR A 11 -24.85 47.40 -14.12
C THR A 11 -24.41 46.58 -15.32
N LEU A 12 -25.35 46.44 -16.25
CA LEU A 12 -25.13 46.25 -17.68
C LEU A 12 -23.98 47.16 -18.15
N VAL A 13 -22.91 46.60 -18.72
CA VAL A 13 -21.93 47.35 -19.50
C VAL A 13 -21.95 46.83 -20.93
N LEU A 14 -22.54 47.66 -21.78
CA LEU A 14 -22.63 47.54 -23.22
C LEU A 14 -21.22 47.61 -23.85
N THR A 15 -20.60 46.47 -24.13
CA THR A 15 -19.55 46.42 -25.17
C THR A 15 -20.21 46.45 -26.53
N VAL A 16 -20.11 47.60 -27.19
CA VAL A 16 -20.53 47.81 -28.57
C VAL A 16 -19.73 46.85 -29.46
N PHE A 17 -20.38 45.79 -29.95
CA PHE A 17 -19.93 45.14 -31.17
C PHE A 17 -20.10 46.15 -32.31
N LEU A 18 -19.00 46.78 -32.71
CA LEU A 18 -18.86 47.20 -34.10
C LEU A 18 -18.80 45.90 -34.91
N ALA A 19 -19.95 45.46 -35.38
CA ALA A 19 -20.01 44.61 -36.56
C ALA A 19 -19.42 45.42 -37.70
N GLY A 20 -18.14 45.21 -38.00
CA GLY A 20 -17.65 45.46 -39.34
C GLY A 20 -18.44 44.54 -40.27
N SER A 21 -19.06 45.11 -41.30
CA SER A 21 -19.81 44.35 -42.28
C SER A 21 -18.91 43.26 -42.85
N VAL A 22 -19.27 42.00 -42.64
CA VAL A 22 -18.61 40.87 -43.29
C VAL A 22 -19.09 40.86 -44.74
N SER A 23 -18.31 41.43 -45.65
CA SER A 23 -18.46 41.09 -47.06
C SER A 23 -17.99 39.65 -47.22
N ALA A 24 -18.93 38.72 -47.39
CA ALA A 24 -18.59 37.44 -47.98
C ALA A 24 -17.97 37.69 -49.36
N GLU A 25 -16.96 36.90 -49.71
CA GLU A 25 -16.27 37.03 -51.00
C GLU A 25 -17.10 36.31 -52.08
N PHE A 26 -18.26 36.91 -52.41
CA PHE A 26 -19.18 36.41 -53.43
C PHE A 26 -18.46 36.31 -54.79
N PRO A 27 -18.83 35.35 -55.65
CA PRO A 27 -18.29 35.26 -57.01
C PRO A 27 -18.46 36.59 -57.76
N ILE A 28 -17.40 37.10 -58.40
CA ILE A 28 -17.46 38.39 -59.10
C ILE A 28 -18.48 38.32 -60.25
N GLY A 29 -19.63 38.98 -60.08
CA GLY A 29 -20.75 38.83 -61.00
C GLY A 29 -22.07 38.47 -60.31
N ASP A 30 -22.02 37.96 -59.08
CA ASP A 30 -23.18 37.78 -58.21
C ASP A 30 -23.64 39.16 -57.71
N LEU A 31 -24.86 39.53 -58.07
CA LEU A 31 -25.51 40.79 -57.76
C LEU A 31 -26.81 40.58 -56.97
N THR A 32 -27.27 39.33 -56.82
CA THR A 32 -28.41 38.96 -55.95
C THR A 32 -27.97 38.58 -54.54
N GLY A 33 -26.71 38.19 -54.35
CA GLY A 33 -26.15 37.64 -53.12
C GLY A 33 -26.59 36.20 -52.84
N ASP A 34 -26.98 35.44 -53.88
CA ASP A 34 -27.42 34.04 -53.75
C ASP A 34 -26.31 33.01 -54.06
N CYS A 35 -25.12 33.47 -54.46
CA CYS A 35 -23.92 32.70 -54.80
C CYS A 35 -23.94 31.93 -56.13
N ASP A 36 -24.95 32.15 -56.97
CA ASP A 36 -25.04 31.60 -58.33
C ASP A 36 -25.02 32.74 -59.36
N VAL A 37 -23.89 33.02 -60.03
CA VAL A 37 -23.85 34.03 -61.11
C VAL A 37 -24.69 33.57 -62.30
N ASN A 38 -25.92 34.07 -62.40
CA ASN A 38 -26.96 33.54 -63.27
C ASN A 38 -27.78 34.64 -63.98
N SER A 39 -28.88 34.24 -64.62
CA SER A 39 -29.79 35.15 -65.34
C SER A 39 -30.36 36.29 -64.49
N LEU A 40 -30.47 36.12 -63.17
CA LEU A 40 -30.94 37.14 -62.25
C LEU A 40 -29.89 38.26 -62.08
N ASP A 41 -28.62 37.90 -61.94
CA ASP A 41 -27.52 38.86 -61.83
C ASP A 41 -27.29 39.59 -63.14
N LEU A 42 -27.34 38.87 -64.27
CA LEU A 42 -27.30 39.50 -65.58
C LEU A 42 -28.44 40.52 -65.77
N GLN A 43 -29.60 40.28 -65.15
CA GLN A 43 -30.71 41.23 -65.19
C GLN A 43 -30.42 42.50 -64.37
N ILE A 44 -29.79 42.38 -63.19
CA ILE A 44 -29.35 43.53 -62.38
C ILE A 44 -28.23 44.28 -63.12
N PHE A 45 -27.22 43.56 -63.60
CA PHE A 45 -26.09 44.07 -64.37
C PHE A 45 -26.53 44.90 -65.59
N VAL A 46 -27.42 44.35 -66.42
CA VAL A 46 -27.97 45.06 -67.58
C VAL A 46 -28.86 46.23 -67.15
N GLY A 47 -29.58 46.09 -66.04
CA GLY A 47 -30.37 47.19 -65.46
C GLY A 47 -29.51 48.40 -65.11
N GLN A 48 -28.41 48.19 -64.40
CA GLN A 48 -27.49 49.25 -64.00
C GLN A 48 -26.63 49.77 -65.17
N TRP A 49 -26.24 48.91 -66.13
CA TRP A 49 -25.52 49.35 -67.36
C TRP A 49 -26.37 50.32 -68.21
N LEU A 50 -27.69 50.16 -68.20
CA LEU A 50 -28.61 51.03 -68.94
C LEU A 50 -29.04 52.29 -68.15
N ASP A 51 -28.68 52.39 -66.86
CA ASP A 51 -28.97 53.57 -66.03
C ASP A 51 -27.82 54.61 -66.15
N PRO A 52 -28.09 55.87 -66.56
CA PRO A 52 -27.08 56.94 -66.53
C PRO A 52 -26.53 57.27 -65.13
N SER A 53 -27.11 56.72 -64.06
CA SER A 53 -26.65 56.81 -62.68
C SER A 53 -25.52 55.81 -62.36
N GLY A 54 -25.39 54.71 -63.10
CA GLY A 54 -24.53 53.58 -62.75
C GLY A 54 -24.82 53.06 -61.34
N CYS A 55 -23.80 52.78 -60.54
CA CYS A 55 -23.96 52.31 -59.16
C CYS A 55 -24.44 53.38 -58.14
N LEU A 56 -24.85 54.58 -58.57
CA LEU A 56 -25.22 55.68 -57.68
C LEU A 56 -26.60 55.46 -57.01
N GLY A 57 -26.63 54.63 -55.97
CA GLY A 57 -27.85 54.15 -55.31
C GLY A 57 -27.81 52.64 -55.01
N HIS A 58 -26.82 51.94 -55.58
CA HIS A 58 -26.58 50.49 -55.49
C HIS A 58 -25.21 50.24 -54.82
N PRO A 59 -25.04 50.54 -53.52
CA PRO A 59 -23.77 50.39 -52.82
C PRO A 59 -23.42 48.93 -52.49
N ASP A 60 -24.45 48.06 -52.41
CA ASP A 60 -24.34 46.67 -51.97
C ASP A 60 -24.41 45.67 -53.15
N ASP A 61 -24.86 46.13 -54.33
CA ASP A 61 -25.09 45.36 -55.56
C ASP A 61 -24.50 46.07 -56.80
N CYS A 62 -23.36 46.74 -56.69
CA CYS A 62 -22.75 47.51 -57.78
C CYS A 62 -22.15 46.61 -58.90
N ALA A 63 -22.62 46.81 -60.14
CA ALA A 63 -22.16 46.10 -61.34
C ALA A 63 -20.84 46.61 -61.97
N ASP A 64 -20.16 47.58 -61.37
CA ASP A 64 -18.82 48.07 -61.77
C ASP A 64 -17.77 47.26 -61.01
N PHE A 65 -17.39 46.11 -61.57
CA PHE A 65 -16.59 45.08 -60.89
C PHE A 65 -15.09 45.37 -60.95
N ASP A 66 -14.61 46.08 -61.98
CA ASP A 66 -13.20 46.51 -62.03
C ASP A 66 -12.98 47.90 -61.39
N GLY A 67 -14.06 48.65 -61.12
CA GLY A 67 -14.06 49.97 -60.50
C GLY A 67 -13.56 51.08 -61.43
N ILE A 68 -13.50 50.82 -62.75
CA ILE A 68 -12.79 51.65 -63.73
C ILE A 68 -13.74 52.06 -64.88
N ASN A 69 -14.12 53.34 -64.83
CA ASN A 69 -14.95 54.04 -65.83
C ASN A 69 -16.46 53.69 -65.84
N GLY A 70 -16.97 52.97 -64.85
CA GLY A 70 -18.38 52.60 -64.80
C GLY A 70 -18.71 51.37 -65.65
N ILE A 71 -19.86 50.80 -65.39
CA ILE A 71 -20.33 49.52 -65.92
C ILE A 71 -20.19 49.47 -67.45
N ASN A 72 -19.34 48.57 -67.93
CA ASN A 72 -18.99 48.44 -69.33
C ASN A 72 -18.70 46.98 -69.74
N SER A 73 -18.14 46.80 -70.94
CA SER A 73 -17.83 45.47 -71.48
C SER A 73 -16.73 44.71 -70.73
N ALA A 74 -15.89 45.39 -69.94
CA ALA A 74 -14.92 44.77 -69.05
C ALA A 74 -15.62 44.09 -67.87
N ASP A 75 -16.56 44.79 -67.22
CA ASP A 75 -17.39 44.23 -66.15
C ASP A 75 -18.26 43.08 -66.65
N PHE A 76 -18.81 43.19 -67.87
CA PHE A 76 -19.54 42.09 -68.48
C PHE A 76 -18.65 40.86 -68.73
N ALA A 77 -17.37 41.07 -69.04
CA ALA A 77 -16.42 39.97 -69.17
C ALA A 77 -16.07 39.33 -67.81
N LEU A 78 -16.12 40.09 -66.71
CA LEU A 78 -15.97 39.55 -65.35
C LEU A 78 -17.20 38.74 -64.92
N LEU A 79 -18.41 39.25 -65.13
CA LEU A 79 -19.66 38.49 -64.88
C LEU A 79 -19.73 37.23 -65.75
N ALA A 80 -19.40 37.33 -67.04
CA ALA A 80 -19.37 36.18 -67.95
C ALA A 80 -18.27 35.16 -67.60
N ALA A 81 -17.17 35.57 -66.96
CA ALA A 81 -16.11 34.67 -66.51
C ALA A 81 -16.51 33.84 -65.27
N ASN A 82 -17.46 34.34 -64.47
CA ASN A 82 -17.97 33.66 -63.28
C ASN A 82 -19.34 32.99 -63.48
N TRP A 83 -19.91 33.10 -64.69
CA TRP A 83 -21.22 32.57 -65.07
C TRP A 83 -21.38 31.08 -64.76
N LEU A 84 -22.38 30.74 -63.94
CA LEU A 84 -22.70 29.38 -63.48
C LEU A 84 -21.49 28.65 -62.85
N ILE A 85 -20.60 29.38 -62.16
CA ILE A 85 -19.64 28.74 -61.24
C ILE A 85 -20.43 28.03 -60.15
N LYS A 86 -20.29 26.71 -60.11
CA LYS A 86 -20.82 25.87 -59.04
C LYS A 86 -20.07 26.16 -57.76
N THR A 87 -20.81 26.35 -56.66
CA THR A 87 -20.24 26.55 -55.33
C THR A 87 -20.73 25.49 -54.34
N GLY A 88 -20.09 25.46 -53.18
CA GLY A 88 -20.46 24.67 -52.01
C GLY A 88 -20.08 25.45 -50.75
N SER A 89 -20.04 24.76 -49.61
CA SER A 89 -19.66 25.36 -48.33
C SER A 89 -18.61 24.54 -47.59
N LEU A 90 -17.79 25.20 -46.76
CA LEU A 90 -16.72 24.59 -45.97
C LEU A 90 -16.85 24.98 -44.50
N GLN A 91 -17.04 24.00 -43.61
CA GLN A 91 -17.02 24.20 -42.16
C GLN A 91 -15.83 23.49 -41.54
N VAL A 92 -15.01 24.21 -40.76
CA VAL A 92 -13.83 23.63 -40.08
C VAL A 92 -13.94 23.80 -38.56
N THR A 93 -13.89 22.68 -37.85
CA THR A 93 -13.83 22.66 -36.38
C THR A 93 -12.39 22.54 -35.90
N ILE A 94 -11.95 23.46 -35.06
CA ILE A 94 -10.63 23.38 -34.43
C ILE A 94 -10.74 22.60 -33.12
N LEU A 95 -9.88 21.60 -32.96
CA LEU A 95 -9.80 20.76 -31.77
C LEU A 95 -8.41 20.85 -31.12
N PRO A 96 -8.30 20.70 -29.79
CA PRO A 96 -9.41 20.70 -28.84
C PRO A 96 -9.93 22.15 -28.62
N PRO A 97 -11.10 22.37 -28.00
CA PRO A 97 -11.73 23.69 -27.89
C PRO A 97 -10.86 24.76 -27.19
N GLU A 98 -9.91 24.35 -26.34
CA GLU A 98 -8.96 25.24 -25.69
C GLU A 98 -8.00 25.90 -26.68
N ALA A 99 -7.67 25.25 -27.80
CA ALA A 99 -6.87 25.85 -28.87
C ALA A 99 -7.66 26.97 -29.58
N ALA A 100 -8.95 26.74 -29.86
CA ALA A 100 -9.84 27.77 -30.40
C ALA A 100 -9.99 28.95 -29.43
N ALA A 101 -10.16 28.69 -28.12
CA ALA A 101 -10.21 29.73 -27.09
C ALA A 101 -8.88 30.49 -26.94
N ALA A 102 -7.74 29.86 -27.24
CA ALA A 102 -6.42 30.50 -27.32
C ALA A 102 -6.18 31.30 -28.63
N GLY A 103 -7.19 31.41 -29.50
CA GLY A 103 -7.13 32.21 -30.72
C GLY A 103 -6.66 31.44 -31.96
N ALA A 104 -6.69 30.11 -31.94
CA ALA A 104 -6.55 29.31 -33.16
C ALA A 104 -7.69 29.61 -34.12
N GLN A 105 -7.34 29.85 -35.37
CA GLN A 105 -8.25 30.16 -36.46
C GLN A 105 -7.81 29.37 -37.70
N TRP A 106 -8.72 29.18 -38.65
CA TRP A 106 -8.45 28.50 -39.92
C TRP A 106 -8.74 29.43 -41.08
N ARG A 107 -8.21 29.14 -42.27
CA ARG A 107 -8.56 29.83 -43.51
C ARG A 107 -8.50 28.89 -44.70
N VAL A 108 -9.15 29.27 -45.78
CA VAL A 108 -9.10 28.55 -47.06
C VAL A 108 -8.29 29.36 -48.09
N ASP A 109 -7.38 28.69 -48.81
CA ASP A 109 -6.56 29.21 -49.92
C ASP A 109 -5.89 30.57 -49.71
N GLY A 110 -5.49 30.86 -48.47
CA GLY A 110 -4.79 32.09 -48.10
C GLY A 110 -5.70 33.29 -47.79
N GLY A 111 -7.02 33.12 -47.82
CA GLY A 111 -8.03 34.14 -47.49
C GLY A 111 -8.07 34.58 -46.02
N GLU A 112 -9.22 35.07 -45.59
CA GLU A 112 -9.39 35.58 -44.22
C GLU A 112 -9.42 34.47 -43.15
N TRP A 113 -9.00 34.83 -41.94
CA TRP A 113 -9.03 33.93 -40.78
C TRP A 113 -10.45 33.82 -40.21
N ARG A 114 -10.93 32.59 -40.07
CA ARG A 114 -12.23 32.22 -39.52
C ARG A 114 -12.09 31.49 -38.20
N ASP A 115 -13.06 31.69 -37.31
CA ASP A 115 -13.13 31.01 -36.03
C ASP A 115 -13.59 29.55 -36.17
N SER A 116 -13.32 28.75 -35.15
CA SER A 116 -13.71 27.33 -35.11
C SER A 116 -15.23 27.16 -35.25
N GLY A 117 -15.66 26.32 -36.19
CA GLY A 117 -17.07 26.03 -36.45
C GLY A 117 -17.77 27.05 -37.35
N TYR A 118 -17.09 28.10 -37.80
CA TYR A 118 -17.57 28.96 -38.89
C TYR A 118 -17.74 28.14 -40.18
N THR A 119 -18.75 28.50 -40.98
CA THR A 119 -18.99 27.90 -42.30
C THR A 119 -18.74 28.97 -43.36
N GLU A 120 -17.70 28.79 -44.17
CA GLU A 120 -17.53 29.56 -45.40
C GLU A 120 -18.54 29.06 -46.43
N THR A 121 -19.43 29.94 -46.89
CA THR A 121 -20.35 29.64 -47.99
C THR A 121 -19.74 30.07 -49.32
N CYS A 122 -20.30 29.60 -50.42
CA CYS A 122 -20.00 30.12 -51.77
C CYS A 122 -18.56 29.84 -52.24
N VAL A 123 -17.92 28.83 -51.66
CA VAL A 123 -16.60 28.34 -52.06
C VAL A 123 -16.74 27.56 -53.37
N PRO A 124 -15.97 27.86 -54.43
CA PRO A 124 -16.07 27.14 -55.70
C PRO A 124 -15.95 25.61 -55.56
N VAL A 125 -16.58 24.87 -56.46
CA VAL A 125 -16.41 23.41 -56.53
C VAL A 125 -15.00 23.05 -57.01
N GLY A 126 -14.24 22.35 -56.17
CA GLY A 126 -12.84 22.06 -56.46
C GLY A 126 -12.02 21.55 -55.27
N THR A 127 -10.70 21.58 -55.43
CA THR A 127 -9.74 21.24 -54.38
C THR A 127 -9.24 22.52 -53.70
N HIS A 128 -9.48 22.63 -52.40
CA HIS A 128 -9.16 23.81 -51.60
C HIS A 128 -8.19 23.46 -50.47
N THR A 129 -7.31 24.38 -50.09
CA THR A 129 -6.30 24.17 -49.05
C THR A 129 -6.72 24.87 -47.76
N ILE A 130 -6.86 24.12 -46.68
CA ILE A 130 -7.07 24.64 -45.34
C ILE A 130 -5.72 24.90 -44.69
N GLU A 131 -5.52 26.12 -44.21
CA GLU A 131 -4.41 26.53 -43.37
C GLU A 131 -4.89 26.82 -41.95
N CYS A 132 -3.99 26.74 -40.98
CA CYS A 132 -4.28 26.92 -39.56
C CYS A 132 -3.34 27.98 -38.98
N LYS A 133 -3.85 28.81 -38.07
CA LYS A 133 -3.10 29.94 -37.53
C LYS A 133 -2.12 29.46 -36.46
N PRO A 134 -0.80 29.71 -36.56
CA PRO A 134 0.13 29.40 -35.47
C PRO A 134 -0.24 30.21 -34.23
N ILE A 135 -0.32 29.54 -33.08
CA ILE A 135 -0.58 30.15 -31.76
C ILE A 135 0.45 29.66 -30.72
N PRO A 136 0.78 30.46 -29.70
CA PRO A 136 1.70 30.05 -28.63
C PRO A 136 1.24 28.79 -27.91
N ASP A 137 2.20 27.99 -27.42
CA ASP A 137 1.97 26.77 -26.63
C ASP A 137 1.20 25.63 -27.33
N TRP A 138 0.97 25.71 -28.64
CA TRP A 138 0.40 24.62 -29.45
C TRP A 138 1.23 24.31 -30.70
N ASN A 139 1.27 23.04 -31.09
CA ASN A 139 1.77 22.62 -32.39
C ASN A 139 0.65 22.82 -33.41
N GLU A 140 0.90 23.64 -34.42
CA GLU A 140 -0.01 23.90 -35.54
C GLU A 140 -0.20 22.62 -36.39
N PRO A 141 -1.44 22.24 -36.74
CA PRO A 141 -1.67 21.15 -37.69
C PRO A 141 -1.28 21.57 -39.10
N ASN A 142 -0.58 20.69 -39.82
CA ASN A 142 -0.19 20.91 -41.21
C ASN A 142 -1.39 21.29 -42.10
N SER A 143 -1.14 22.15 -43.09
CA SER A 143 -2.09 22.50 -44.15
C SER A 143 -2.65 21.25 -44.84
N ARG A 144 -3.97 21.21 -45.06
CA ARG A 144 -4.68 20.04 -45.58
C ARG A 144 -5.58 20.41 -46.74
N THR A 145 -5.58 19.60 -47.81
CA THR A 145 -6.54 19.77 -48.91
C THR A 145 -7.87 19.09 -48.62
N VAL A 146 -8.96 19.72 -49.09
CA VAL A 146 -10.34 19.22 -49.07
C VAL A 146 -10.97 19.34 -50.45
N GLN A 147 -11.98 18.51 -50.73
CA GLN A 147 -12.84 18.68 -51.91
C GLN A 147 -14.12 19.39 -51.49
N ILE A 148 -14.49 20.42 -52.23
CA ILE A 148 -15.79 21.09 -52.11
C ILE A 148 -16.66 20.58 -53.25
N ASN A 149 -17.87 20.11 -52.91
CA ASN A 149 -18.84 19.58 -53.87
C ASN A 149 -19.99 20.57 -54.04
N ASP A 150 -20.59 20.52 -55.22
CA ASP A 150 -21.78 21.24 -55.67
C ASP A 150 -22.93 21.13 -54.65
N ASP A 151 -23.44 22.27 -54.18
CA ASP A 151 -24.54 22.39 -53.19
C ASP A 151 -24.34 21.60 -51.87
N GLN A 152 -23.09 21.32 -51.47
CA GLN A 152 -22.79 20.57 -50.24
C GLN A 152 -21.96 21.38 -49.25
N THR A 153 -22.23 21.18 -47.95
CA THR A 153 -21.35 21.61 -46.87
C THR A 153 -20.33 20.52 -46.56
N THR A 154 -19.08 20.72 -46.94
CA THR A 154 -17.94 19.88 -46.53
C THR A 154 -17.55 20.24 -45.10
N THR A 155 -17.76 19.34 -44.15
CA THR A 155 -17.33 19.49 -42.75
C THR A 155 -16.01 18.78 -42.48
N THR A 156 -15.05 19.42 -41.82
CA THR A 156 -13.79 18.78 -41.39
C THR A 156 -13.28 19.34 -40.06
N SER A 157 -12.23 18.75 -39.50
CA SER A 157 -11.61 19.19 -38.26
C SER A 157 -10.09 19.27 -38.35
N GLN A 158 -9.49 20.25 -37.67
CA GLN A 158 -8.05 20.46 -37.56
C GLN A 158 -7.62 20.40 -36.10
N THR A 159 -6.66 19.54 -35.77
CA THR A 159 -6.28 19.25 -34.37
C THR A 159 -4.93 19.85 -34.01
N TYR A 160 -4.93 20.83 -33.11
CA TYR A 160 -3.72 21.35 -32.47
C TYR A 160 -3.31 20.43 -31.31
N VAL A 161 -2.00 20.23 -31.13
CA VAL A 161 -1.46 19.44 -30.02
C VAL A 161 -0.68 20.35 -29.08
N ARG A 162 -1.10 20.44 -27.81
CA ARG A 162 -0.45 21.31 -26.82
C ARG A 162 1.04 21.00 -26.72
N GLN A 163 1.88 22.02 -26.82
CA GLN A 163 3.32 21.88 -26.64
C GLN A 163 3.59 21.53 -25.18
N THR A 164 4.25 20.39 -24.97
CA THR A 164 4.58 19.89 -23.64
C THR A 164 5.97 19.27 -23.65
N GLY A 165 6.65 19.34 -22.51
CA GLY A 165 7.91 18.66 -22.28
C GLY A 165 7.81 17.68 -21.11
N SER A 166 8.98 17.28 -20.62
CA SER A 166 9.13 16.47 -19.42
C SER A 166 10.19 17.04 -18.50
N LEU A 167 10.09 16.76 -17.21
CA LEU A 167 11.09 17.06 -16.21
C LEU A 167 11.50 15.77 -15.49
N GLN A 168 12.80 15.56 -15.33
CA GLN A 168 13.36 14.51 -14.49
C GLN A 168 14.39 15.11 -13.54
N VAL A 169 14.23 14.87 -12.24
CA VAL A 169 15.12 15.44 -11.21
C VAL A 169 15.81 14.30 -10.47
N THR A 170 17.13 14.27 -10.54
CA THR A 170 17.95 13.35 -9.74
C THR A 170 18.25 14.01 -8.40
N ILE A 171 18.09 13.29 -7.29
CA ILE A 171 18.48 13.75 -5.96
C ILE A 171 19.78 13.06 -5.56
N LEU A 172 20.78 13.85 -5.16
CA LEU A 172 22.07 13.36 -4.69
C LEU A 172 22.41 13.90 -3.29
N PRO A 173 23.15 13.14 -2.46
CA PRO A 173 23.52 11.74 -2.66
C PRO A 173 22.33 10.78 -2.44
N SER A 174 22.41 9.55 -2.94
CA SER A 174 21.32 8.56 -2.84
C SER A 174 20.88 8.24 -1.41
N VAL A 175 21.76 8.39 -0.42
CA VAL A 175 21.42 8.24 1.01
C VAL A 175 20.45 9.32 1.52
N ALA A 176 20.40 10.51 0.89
CA ALA A 176 19.36 11.50 1.18
C ALA A 176 17.99 11.01 0.69
N VAL A 177 17.94 10.32 -0.47
CA VAL A 177 16.71 9.68 -0.99
C VAL A 177 16.23 8.60 -0.04
N THR A 178 17.12 7.75 0.48
CA THR A 178 16.80 6.76 1.52
C THR A 178 16.29 7.40 2.82
N ALA A 179 16.72 8.63 3.14
CA ALA A 179 16.23 9.41 4.27
C ALA A 179 14.90 10.16 3.98
N GLY A 180 14.30 10.00 2.80
CA GLY A 180 13.01 10.62 2.43
C GLY A 180 13.12 11.93 1.63
N ALA A 181 14.28 12.23 1.04
CA ALA A 181 14.43 13.37 0.14
C ALA A 181 13.59 13.18 -1.13
N GLN A 182 12.70 14.13 -1.38
CA GLN A 182 11.80 14.17 -2.52
C GLN A 182 11.86 15.55 -3.19
N TRP A 183 11.33 15.63 -4.41
CA TRP A 183 11.18 16.88 -5.15
C TRP A 183 9.73 17.03 -5.64
N ARG A 184 9.34 18.24 -5.99
CA ARG A 184 8.07 18.52 -6.69
C ARG A 184 8.23 19.70 -7.63
N VAL A 185 7.27 19.88 -8.53
CA VAL A 185 7.21 21.03 -9.44
C VAL A 185 5.92 21.82 -9.21
N ASP A 186 6.03 23.16 -9.19
CA ASP A 186 4.96 24.15 -9.01
C ASP A 186 3.98 23.87 -7.86
N GLY A 187 4.49 23.40 -6.72
CA GLY A 187 3.66 23.07 -5.56
C GLY A 187 2.78 21.82 -5.69
N GLY A 188 3.03 20.99 -6.71
CA GLY A 188 2.33 19.73 -6.96
C GLY A 188 2.63 18.63 -5.92
N ALA A 189 2.31 17.39 -6.28
CA ALA A 189 2.61 16.24 -5.42
C ALA A 189 4.11 15.89 -5.43
N TRP A 190 4.63 15.43 -4.29
CA TRP A 190 6.02 14.99 -4.15
C TRP A 190 6.33 13.77 -5.03
N ARG A 191 7.61 13.67 -5.41
CA ARG A 191 8.19 12.67 -6.31
C ARG A 191 9.53 12.21 -5.76
N ASP A 192 9.83 10.94 -5.96
CA ASP A 192 11.12 10.36 -5.64
C ASP A 192 12.19 10.75 -6.68
N SER A 193 13.46 10.53 -6.33
CA SER A 193 14.59 10.73 -7.25
C SER A 193 14.38 10.02 -8.58
N ASP A 194 14.80 10.68 -9.66
CA ASP A 194 14.81 10.16 -11.03
C ASP A 194 13.43 9.85 -11.63
N TYR A 195 12.34 10.17 -10.91
CA TYR A 195 10.99 10.21 -11.48
C TYR A 195 10.95 11.18 -12.67
N LYS A 196 10.20 10.82 -13.71
CA LYS A 196 10.01 11.65 -14.91
C LYS A 196 8.56 12.11 -15.02
N GLU A 197 8.32 13.37 -14.66
CA GLU A 197 7.05 14.05 -14.87
C GLU A 197 6.90 14.39 -16.37
N ASN A 198 5.78 14.01 -16.99
CA ASN A 198 5.51 14.22 -18.42
C ASN A 198 4.30 15.13 -18.60
N GLY A 199 4.22 15.83 -19.73
CA GLY A 199 3.05 16.66 -20.06
C GLY A 199 3.05 18.04 -19.39
N LEU A 200 4.19 18.45 -18.79
CA LEU A 200 4.38 19.81 -18.32
C LEU A 200 4.30 20.77 -19.51
N SER A 201 3.67 21.92 -19.32
CA SER A 201 3.64 23.01 -20.31
C SER A 201 5.05 23.43 -20.72
N VAL A 202 5.18 23.99 -21.92
CA VAL A 202 6.41 24.74 -22.27
C VAL A 202 6.47 26.01 -21.43
N GLY A 203 7.67 26.38 -21.00
CA GLY A 203 7.92 27.59 -20.22
C GLY A 203 8.64 27.35 -18.90
N SER A 204 8.43 28.26 -17.95
CA SER A 204 9.19 28.34 -16.70
C SER A 204 8.49 27.59 -15.57
N HIS A 205 9.17 26.61 -14.98
CA HIS A 205 8.65 25.74 -13.92
C HIS A 205 9.55 25.80 -12.68
N THR A 206 8.96 25.84 -11.48
CA THR A 206 9.70 25.93 -10.21
C THR A 206 9.78 24.57 -9.53
N ILE A 207 11.00 24.13 -9.23
CA ILE A 207 11.29 22.89 -8.52
C ILE A 207 11.51 23.20 -7.05
N GLU A 208 10.87 22.42 -6.18
CA GLU A 208 11.01 22.51 -4.73
C GLU A 208 11.48 21.17 -4.18
N TYR A 209 12.26 21.19 -3.09
CA TYR A 209 12.86 20.03 -2.46
C TYR A 209 12.30 19.85 -1.03
N SER A 210 12.09 18.61 -0.59
CA SER A 210 11.54 18.33 0.75
C SER A 210 12.58 18.52 1.84
N THR A 211 12.17 18.99 3.02
CA THR A 211 13.08 19.12 4.16
C THR A 211 13.33 17.76 4.80
N VAL A 212 14.59 17.34 4.92
CA VAL A 212 14.99 16.07 5.56
C VAL A 212 15.84 16.36 6.80
N ALA A 213 15.54 15.71 7.92
CA ALA A 213 16.27 15.92 9.17
C ALA A 213 17.74 15.45 9.06
N GLY A 214 18.70 16.28 9.48
CA GLY A 214 20.12 16.01 9.35
C GLY A 214 20.71 16.29 7.95
N TRP A 215 19.96 17.00 7.09
CA TRP A 215 20.39 17.38 5.75
C TRP A 215 20.04 18.84 5.44
N ASP A 216 20.97 19.56 4.83
CA ASP A 216 20.66 20.85 4.21
C ASP A 216 19.85 20.62 2.95
N THR A 217 18.68 21.26 2.90
CA THR A 217 17.76 21.16 1.77
C THR A 217 18.23 22.10 0.65
N PRO A 218 18.35 21.62 -0.61
CA PRO A 218 18.70 22.48 -1.72
C PRO A 218 17.64 23.57 -1.92
N ALA A 219 18.08 24.77 -2.32
CA ALA A 219 17.18 25.87 -2.62
C ALA A 219 16.31 25.55 -3.86
N SER A 220 15.09 26.06 -3.90
CA SER A 220 14.20 25.91 -5.06
C SER A 220 14.83 26.48 -6.34
N GLU A 221 14.78 25.72 -7.43
CA GLU A 221 15.34 26.08 -8.74
C GLU A 221 14.21 26.39 -9.74
N VAL A 222 14.46 27.28 -10.71
CA VAL A 222 13.53 27.52 -11.83
C VAL A 222 14.14 26.98 -13.13
N VAL A 223 13.48 25.99 -13.72
CA VAL A 223 13.89 25.33 -14.98
C VAL A 223 13.01 25.76 -16.15
N GLN A 224 13.56 25.65 -17.38
CA GLN A 224 12.81 25.87 -18.62
C GLN A 224 12.44 24.54 -19.27
N ILE A 225 11.15 24.25 -19.39
CA ILE A 225 10.61 23.10 -20.09
C ILE A 225 10.42 23.45 -21.56
N ASN A 226 10.99 22.65 -22.46
CA ASN A 226 10.95 22.85 -23.91
C ASN A 226 10.11 21.76 -24.59
N ASN A 227 9.44 22.10 -25.70
CA ASN A 227 8.53 21.22 -26.43
C ASN A 227 9.20 19.90 -26.84
N GLY A 228 8.65 18.76 -26.41
CA GLY A 228 9.16 17.42 -26.68
C GLY A 228 10.47 17.03 -25.99
N ILE A 229 11.06 17.92 -25.17
CA ILE A 229 12.35 17.69 -24.50
C ILE A 229 12.14 17.24 -23.06
N THR A 230 12.97 16.29 -22.61
CA THR A 230 13.14 15.99 -21.19
C THR A 230 14.24 16.88 -20.63
N THR A 231 13.86 17.85 -19.80
CA THR A 231 14.79 18.67 -19.04
C THR A 231 15.25 17.87 -17.83
N THR A 232 16.55 17.86 -17.55
CA THR A 232 17.12 17.20 -16.36
C THR A 232 17.81 18.21 -15.46
N THR A 233 17.69 18.03 -14.15
CA THR A 233 18.47 18.79 -13.14
C THR A 233 18.76 17.91 -11.91
N ILE A 234 19.61 18.42 -11.00
CA ILE A 234 20.09 17.68 -9.82
C ILE A 234 19.84 18.48 -8.55
N GLY A 235 19.02 17.95 -7.65
CA GLY A 235 18.90 18.45 -6.27
C GLY A 235 20.01 17.86 -5.40
N THR A 236 20.96 18.69 -4.95
CA THR A 236 22.07 18.23 -4.10
C THR A 236 21.83 18.60 -2.64
N TYR A 237 21.62 17.60 -1.79
CA TYR A 237 21.53 17.74 -0.34
C TYR A 237 22.93 17.55 0.27
N THR A 238 23.32 18.44 1.19
CA THR A 238 24.54 18.25 2.01
C THR A 238 24.18 17.64 3.35
N GLN A 239 24.92 16.61 3.77
CA GLN A 239 24.70 16.00 5.09
C GLN A 239 25.20 16.96 6.17
N GLN A 240 24.36 17.28 7.14
CA GLN A 240 24.74 18.09 8.27
C GLN A 240 25.70 17.31 9.15
N THR A 241 26.83 17.92 9.49
CA THR A 241 27.91 17.25 10.24
C THR A 241 28.57 18.19 11.22
N GLY A 242 28.90 17.65 12.38
CA GLY A 242 29.68 18.33 13.41
C GLY A 242 31.02 17.65 13.66
N SER A 243 31.65 18.05 14.75
CA SER A 243 32.92 17.48 15.23
C SER A 243 32.84 17.16 16.71
N LEU A 244 33.64 16.20 17.16
CA LEU A 244 33.81 15.84 18.57
C LEU A 244 35.28 15.96 18.96
N GLN A 245 35.57 16.66 20.05
CA GLN A 245 36.87 16.69 20.69
C GLN A 245 36.76 16.17 22.12
N VAL A 246 37.60 15.19 22.48
CA VAL A 246 37.56 14.55 23.81
C VAL A 246 38.88 14.79 24.53
N ALA A 247 38.80 15.42 25.71
CA ALA A 247 39.92 15.47 26.63
C ALA A 247 39.91 14.24 27.55
N ILE A 248 41.08 13.75 27.92
CA ILE A 248 41.25 12.73 28.96
C ILE A 248 42.04 13.35 30.12
N LEU A 249 41.57 13.09 31.34
CA LEU A 249 42.23 13.49 32.58
C LEU A 249 42.39 12.27 33.53
N PRO A 250 43.36 12.29 34.44
CA PRO A 250 44.45 13.28 34.56
C PRO A 250 45.60 12.95 33.57
N PRO A 251 46.61 13.83 33.41
CA PRO A 251 47.70 13.63 32.44
C PRO A 251 48.49 12.32 32.61
N GLU A 252 48.53 11.77 33.82
CA GLU A 252 49.19 10.51 34.15
C GLU A 252 48.46 9.31 33.51
N ALA A 253 47.14 9.37 33.35
CA ALA A 253 46.38 8.37 32.61
C ALA A 253 46.69 8.43 31.11
N ILE A 254 46.84 9.64 30.54
CA ILE A 254 47.28 9.83 29.15
C ILE A 254 48.67 9.22 28.95
N ALA A 255 49.61 9.49 29.87
CA ALA A 255 50.97 8.94 29.82
C ALA A 255 51.00 7.41 29.96
N ALA A 256 50.02 6.82 30.66
CA ALA A 256 49.83 5.38 30.78
C ALA A 256 49.13 4.74 29.56
N GLY A 257 48.70 5.53 28.56
CA GLY A 257 48.09 5.05 27.32
C GLY A 257 46.56 5.17 27.23
N ALA A 258 45.93 5.99 28.08
CA ALA A 258 44.51 6.29 27.96
C ALA A 258 44.19 6.98 26.63
N LYS A 259 43.22 6.40 25.91
CA LYS A 259 42.74 6.81 24.59
C LYS A 259 41.21 6.74 24.55
N TRP A 260 40.62 7.41 23.58
CA TRP A 260 39.17 7.41 23.35
C TRP A 260 38.83 7.01 21.92
N GLN A 261 37.62 6.53 21.68
CA GLN A 261 37.06 6.35 20.34
C GLN A 261 35.58 6.76 20.36
N VAL A 262 34.91 6.70 19.20
CA VAL A 262 33.49 7.06 19.08
C VAL A 262 32.74 6.03 18.25
N ASP A 263 31.53 5.66 18.69
CA ASP A 263 30.63 4.65 18.11
C ASP A 263 31.30 3.32 17.76
N SER A 264 32.28 2.90 18.56
CA SER A 264 33.09 1.72 18.32
C SER A 264 33.76 1.68 16.93
N ASP A 265 34.14 2.85 16.38
CA ASP A 265 34.77 2.97 15.05
C ASP A 265 36.16 2.31 14.91
N GLY A 266 36.69 1.78 16.01
CA GLY A 266 37.94 1.03 16.09
C GLY A 266 39.20 1.89 16.04
N ILE A 267 39.07 3.22 16.05
CA ILE A 267 40.19 4.17 15.96
C ILE A 267 40.41 4.84 17.32
N TRP A 268 41.32 4.28 18.10
CA TRP A 268 41.75 4.84 19.39
C TRP A 268 42.60 6.11 19.22
N ARG A 269 42.00 7.25 19.57
CA ARG A 269 42.52 8.62 19.46
C ARG A 269 43.15 9.11 20.75
N ASP A 270 44.06 10.07 20.63
CA ASP A 270 44.76 10.69 21.75
C ASP A 270 43.92 11.79 22.42
N SER A 271 44.25 12.08 23.68
CA SER A 271 43.60 13.16 24.44
C SER A 271 43.73 14.51 23.72
N GLY A 272 42.60 15.15 23.44
CA GLY A 272 42.52 16.42 22.73
C GLY A 272 42.38 16.31 21.21
N ASP A 273 42.43 15.10 20.64
CA ASP A 273 42.12 14.88 19.21
C ASP A 273 40.69 15.33 18.88
N THR A 274 40.46 15.72 17.62
CA THR A 274 39.14 16.07 17.11
C THR A 274 38.73 15.14 15.97
N LYS A 275 37.61 14.44 16.13
CA LYS A 275 36.96 13.65 15.09
C LYS A 275 35.92 14.51 14.38
N THR A 276 36.22 14.87 13.14
CA THR A 276 35.34 15.66 12.26
C THR A 276 34.44 14.77 11.41
N GLY A 277 33.35 15.33 10.88
CA GLY A 277 32.44 14.64 9.96
C GLY A 277 31.57 13.60 10.66
N LEU A 278 31.22 13.82 11.93
CA LEU A 278 30.18 13.06 12.61
C LEU A 278 28.82 13.62 12.21
N THR A 279 27.84 12.76 12.01
CA THR A 279 26.45 13.16 11.75
C THR A 279 25.87 13.99 12.89
N VAL A 280 24.86 14.80 12.61
CA VAL A 280 24.10 15.47 13.68
C VAL A 280 23.27 14.43 14.44
N GLY A 281 23.36 14.41 15.77
CA GLY A 281 22.65 13.48 16.64
C GLY A 281 23.48 12.91 17.80
N SER A 282 23.01 11.80 18.36
CA SER A 282 23.68 11.08 19.46
C SER A 282 24.86 10.26 18.96
N HIS A 283 26.02 10.44 19.60
CA HIS A 283 27.23 9.65 19.37
C HIS A 283 27.80 9.14 20.71
N THR A 284 28.32 7.92 20.76
CA THR A 284 28.82 7.31 22.01
C THR A 284 30.35 7.39 22.07
N VAL A 285 30.87 8.02 23.12
CA VAL A 285 32.31 8.14 23.39
C VAL A 285 32.73 7.01 24.31
N GLU A 286 33.70 6.21 23.85
CA GLU A 286 34.20 5.07 24.62
C GLU A 286 35.66 5.28 25.02
N TYR A 287 36.00 4.83 26.23
CA TYR A 287 37.33 5.04 26.82
C TYR A 287 38.11 3.72 26.97
N SER A 288 39.42 3.75 26.70
CA SER A 288 40.26 2.54 26.74
C SER A 288 40.54 2.06 28.16
N THR A 289 40.72 0.76 28.35
CA THR A 289 41.19 0.21 29.64
C THR A 289 42.70 0.42 29.80
N VAL A 290 43.14 0.87 30.98
CA VAL A 290 44.55 1.16 31.28
C VAL A 290 44.93 0.53 32.61
N THR A 291 46.01 -0.24 32.65
CA THR A 291 46.48 -0.93 33.86
C THR A 291 46.79 0.06 34.99
N GLY A 292 46.27 -0.18 36.20
CA GLY A 292 46.44 0.72 37.35
C GLY A 292 45.45 1.89 37.39
N TRP A 293 44.47 1.94 36.49
CA TRP A 293 43.46 2.99 36.42
C TRP A 293 42.06 2.42 36.22
N ASN A 294 41.10 2.93 36.99
CA ASN A 294 39.68 2.73 36.71
C ASN A 294 39.26 3.71 35.60
N LYS A 295 38.73 3.19 34.48
CA LYS A 295 38.26 4.01 33.36
C LYS A 295 36.91 4.69 33.69
N PRO A 296 36.63 5.87 33.11
CA PRO A 296 35.28 6.43 33.13
C PRO A 296 34.29 5.52 32.38
N ALA A 297 33.00 5.67 32.69
CA ALA A 297 31.92 5.08 31.90
C ALA A 297 31.85 5.71 30.51
N ASP A 298 31.34 4.95 29.55
CA ASP A 298 31.16 5.42 28.17
C ASP A 298 29.96 6.40 28.11
N GLU A 299 30.06 7.46 27.29
CA GLU A 299 29.21 8.66 27.38
C GLU A 299 28.50 8.98 26.06
N ILE A 300 27.21 9.33 26.09
CA ILE A 300 26.49 9.79 24.88
C ILE A 300 26.56 11.32 24.76
N VAL A 301 27.20 11.81 23.70
CA VAL A 301 27.30 13.24 23.35
C VAL A 301 26.34 13.60 22.20
N GLN A 302 25.93 14.86 22.15
CA GLN A 302 25.05 15.40 21.09
C GLN A 302 25.84 16.26 20.10
N ILE A 303 26.04 15.74 18.90
CA ILE A 303 26.73 16.47 17.82
C ILE A 303 25.72 17.40 17.13
N SER A 304 26.08 18.68 17.03
CA SER A 304 25.30 19.73 16.36
C SER A 304 26.00 20.17 15.06
N ASP A 305 25.21 20.62 14.08
CA ASP A 305 25.72 20.96 12.75
C ASP A 305 26.79 22.07 12.79
N GLY A 306 27.89 21.87 12.07
CA GLY A 306 29.01 22.81 11.97
C GLY A 306 29.78 23.09 13.27
N LEU A 307 29.40 22.50 14.41
CA LEU A 307 29.97 22.77 15.74
C LEU A 307 30.93 21.67 16.22
N THR A 308 31.92 22.07 17.00
CA THR A 308 32.76 21.13 17.78
C THR A 308 32.17 20.94 19.17
N THR A 309 31.67 19.74 19.43
CA THR A 309 31.23 19.29 20.76
C THR A 309 32.46 18.88 21.55
N THR A 310 32.53 19.24 22.83
CA THR A 310 33.66 18.90 23.72
C THR A 310 33.18 18.10 24.91
N THR A 311 33.86 17.00 25.26
CA THR A 311 33.66 16.29 26.53
C THR A 311 34.99 15.90 27.18
N THR A 312 34.96 15.37 28.40
CA THR A 312 36.13 15.00 29.20
C THR A 312 35.94 13.67 29.95
N GLY A 313 36.72 12.66 29.56
CA GLY A 313 36.82 11.40 30.31
C GLY A 313 37.79 11.51 31.48
N THR A 314 37.36 11.19 32.69
CA THR A 314 38.22 11.23 33.89
C THR A 314 38.49 9.82 34.42
N TYR A 315 39.75 9.41 34.39
CA TYR A 315 40.24 8.17 35.00
C TYR A 315 40.63 8.41 36.45
N THR A 316 40.46 7.39 37.31
CA THR A 316 40.93 7.45 38.71
C THR A 316 41.97 6.37 38.97
N GLN A 317 43.08 6.74 39.61
CA GLN A 317 44.18 5.83 39.90
C GLN A 317 43.76 4.77 40.92
N GLN A 318 44.14 3.51 40.68
CA GLN A 318 43.90 2.40 41.60
C GLN A 318 44.91 2.46 42.75
N THR A 319 44.43 2.40 44.00
CA THR A 319 45.26 2.55 45.20
C THR A 319 44.78 1.67 46.35
N GLY A 320 45.71 1.22 47.18
CA GLY A 320 45.44 0.47 48.40
C GLY A 320 46.16 1.05 49.62
N SER A 321 46.22 0.27 50.69
CA SER A 321 46.82 0.67 51.97
C SER A 321 47.69 -0.43 52.58
N LEU A 322 48.61 -0.07 53.47
CA LEU A 322 49.49 -0.98 54.19
C LEU A 322 49.46 -0.69 55.69
N GLN A 323 49.23 -1.70 56.52
CA GLN A 323 49.38 -1.63 57.98
C GLN A 323 50.48 -2.59 58.45
N VAL A 324 51.35 -2.16 59.37
CA VAL A 324 52.45 -3.00 59.88
C VAL A 324 52.48 -2.99 61.40
N THR A 325 52.35 -4.17 61.99
CA THR A 325 52.47 -4.41 63.43
C THR A 325 53.93 -4.68 63.80
N ILE A 326 54.38 -4.25 64.98
CA ILE A 326 55.69 -4.59 65.54
C ILE A 326 55.50 -5.42 66.81
N SER A 327 56.37 -6.38 67.06
CA SER A 327 56.29 -7.28 68.23
C SER A 327 57.68 -7.62 68.77
N PRO A 328 57.85 -7.92 70.07
CA PRO A 328 56.88 -7.76 71.17
C PRO A 328 56.81 -6.31 71.66
N GLN A 329 55.83 -6.01 72.52
CA GLN A 329 55.63 -4.67 73.11
C GLN A 329 56.91 -4.08 73.73
N ALA A 330 57.75 -4.88 74.38
CA ALA A 330 58.99 -4.42 74.98
C ALA A 330 60.04 -3.90 73.96
N ALA A 331 59.91 -4.26 72.66
CA ALA A 331 60.70 -3.66 71.58
C ALA A 331 60.09 -2.34 71.08
N ILE A 332 58.75 -2.22 71.07
CA ILE A 332 58.05 -0.95 70.80
C ILE A 332 58.39 0.08 71.89
N ASP A 333 58.32 -0.32 73.16
CA ASP A 333 58.68 0.51 74.32
C ASP A 333 60.15 0.95 74.28
N ALA A 334 61.01 0.18 73.60
CA ALA A 334 62.42 0.47 73.37
C ALA A 334 62.70 1.24 72.06
N GLY A 335 61.67 1.63 71.30
CA GLY A 335 61.76 2.52 70.13
C GLY A 335 61.76 1.84 68.75
N ALA A 336 61.24 0.61 68.63
CA ALA A 336 61.09 -0.05 67.33
C ALA A 336 60.04 0.63 66.43
N GLN A 337 60.39 0.86 65.16
CA GLN A 337 59.58 1.54 64.14
C GLN A 337 59.76 0.89 62.75
N TRP A 338 58.80 1.10 61.85
CA TRP A 338 58.81 0.59 60.46
C TRP A 338 58.65 1.71 59.43
N ARG A 339 58.92 1.45 58.15
CA ARG A 339 58.58 2.36 57.03
C ARG A 339 58.35 1.58 55.74
N VAL A 340 57.79 2.23 54.72
CA VAL A 340 57.64 1.68 53.36
C VAL A 340 58.37 2.53 52.32
N ASP A 341 59.05 1.88 51.37
CA ASP A 341 59.81 2.43 50.23
C ASP A 341 60.73 3.63 50.56
N GLY A 342 61.47 3.54 51.66
CA GLY A 342 62.37 4.61 52.11
C GLY A 342 61.66 5.86 52.64
N GLY A 343 60.34 5.80 52.85
CA GLY A 343 59.52 6.86 53.40
C GLY A 343 59.83 7.21 54.87
N ALA A 344 58.94 7.97 55.50
CA ALA A 344 59.10 8.35 56.90
C ALA A 344 58.74 7.20 57.84
N TRP A 345 59.48 7.07 58.94
CA TRP A 345 59.23 6.05 59.98
C TRP A 345 57.83 6.21 60.61
N ARG A 346 57.28 5.08 61.03
CA ARG A 346 55.94 4.87 61.56
C ARG A 346 56.01 3.98 62.80
N ASP A 347 55.12 4.23 63.74
CA ASP A 347 54.92 3.38 64.90
C ASP A 347 54.11 2.11 64.53
N SER A 348 54.11 1.12 65.42
CA SER A 348 53.31 -0.11 65.26
C SER A 348 51.85 0.21 64.95
N ASP A 349 51.25 -0.59 64.08
CA ASP A 349 49.83 -0.62 63.72
C ASP A 349 49.31 0.65 63.01
N TYR A 350 50.19 1.56 62.61
CA TYR A 350 49.87 2.64 61.69
C TYR A 350 49.49 2.08 60.30
N THR A 351 48.52 2.72 59.62
CA THR A 351 48.12 2.38 58.25
C THR A 351 48.52 3.49 57.28
N GLU A 352 49.45 3.22 56.35
CA GLU A 352 49.79 4.11 55.24
C GLU A 352 48.80 3.89 54.09
N THR A 353 48.04 4.91 53.72
CA THR A 353 46.96 4.85 52.72
C THR A 353 47.35 5.55 51.42
N GLY A 354 46.85 5.07 50.28
CA GLY A 354 47.09 5.71 48.97
C GLY A 354 48.36 5.22 48.28
N LEU A 355 48.84 4.02 48.64
CA LEU A 355 49.90 3.33 47.91
C LEU A 355 49.34 2.84 46.58
N THR A 356 50.12 2.96 45.50
CA THR A 356 49.77 2.44 44.17
C THR A 356 49.56 0.92 44.20
N VAL A 357 48.69 0.38 43.37
CA VAL A 357 48.60 -1.09 43.21
C VAL A 357 49.91 -1.63 42.64
N GLY A 358 50.55 -2.58 43.33
CA GLY A 358 51.87 -3.09 42.99
C GLY A 358 52.69 -3.61 44.18
N SER A 359 54.00 -3.78 43.97
CA SER A 359 54.94 -4.24 44.99
C SER A 359 55.58 -3.08 45.76
N HIS A 360 55.62 -3.16 47.08
CA HIS A 360 56.14 -2.14 48.00
C HIS A 360 57.07 -2.78 49.04
N THR A 361 58.11 -2.09 49.50
CA THR A 361 59.16 -2.63 50.40
C THR A 361 59.05 -2.07 51.82
N VAL A 362 58.99 -2.94 52.83
CA VAL A 362 58.86 -2.61 54.26
C VAL A 362 60.19 -2.77 54.98
N GLU A 363 60.64 -1.75 55.72
CA GLU A 363 61.90 -1.75 56.47
C GLU A 363 61.67 -1.54 57.98
N TYR A 364 62.59 -2.05 58.81
CA TYR A 364 62.50 -1.98 60.28
C TYR A 364 63.75 -1.33 60.95
N SER A 365 63.55 -0.59 62.05
CA SER A 365 64.61 0.15 62.78
C SER A 365 65.50 -0.74 63.67
N THR A 366 66.61 -0.21 64.23
CA THR A 366 67.51 -0.95 65.15
C THR A 366 67.38 -0.48 66.60
N VAL A 367 67.44 -1.42 67.56
CA VAL A 367 67.18 -1.19 68.99
C VAL A 367 68.24 -1.92 69.84
N ALA A 368 68.73 -1.29 70.92
CA ALA A 368 69.82 -1.87 71.75
C ALA A 368 69.33 -2.97 72.71
N GLY A 369 70.09 -4.06 72.83
CA GLY A 369 69.68 -5.26 73.59
C GLY A 369 68.66 -6.15 72.86
N TRP A 370 68.31 -5.79 71.62
CA TRP A 370 67.35 -6.48 70.76
C TRP A 370 67.94 -6.74 69.37
N ASN A 371 67.60 -7.87 68.76
CA ASN A 371 67.87 -8.13 67.34
C ASN A 371 66.66 -7.67 66.50
N LYS A 372 66.88 -6.98 65.37
CA LYS A 372 65.82 -6.50 64.47
C LYS A 372 65.43 -7.54 63.41
N PRO A 373 64.18 -7.51 62.88
CA PRO A 373 63.78 -8.31 61.72
C PRO A 373 64.42 -7.81 60.42
N ALA A 374 64.34 -8.65 59.38
CA ALA A 374 64.76 -8.31 58.02
C ALA A 374 63.67 -7.52 57.28
N ASP A 375 64.08 -6.79 56.24
CA ASP A 375 63.19 -5.97 55.41
C ASP A 375 62.44 -6.86 54.38
N GLU A 376 61.20 -6.52 54.02
CA GLU A 376 60.21 -7.39 53.35
C GLU A 376 59.59 -6.72 52.10
N ILE A 377 59.06 -7.49 51.13
CA ILE A 377 58.27 -6.96 50.01
C ILE A 377 56.82 -7.43 50.11
N VAL A 378 55.88 -6.49 50.13
CA VAL A 378 54.42 -6.71 50.19
C VAL A 378 53.74 -6.33 48.88
N GLN A 379 52.57 -6.92 48.60
CA GLN A 379 51.74 -6.54 47.45
C GLN A 379 50.54 -5.70 47.91
N ILE A 380 50.30 -4.58 47.25
CA ILE A 380 49.15 -3.69 47.46
C ILE A 380 48.13 -3.92 46.35
N SER A 381 46.86 -4.11 46.72
CA SER A 381 45.74 -4.35 45.80
C SER A 381 44.68 -3.25 45.92
N ASP A 382 43.92 -3.01 44.84
CA ASP A 382 42.99 -1.87 44.76
C ASP A 382 41.93 -1.91 45.86
N GLY A 383 41.77 -0.79 46.58
CA GLY A 383 40.81 -0.65 47.67
C GLY A 383 41.08 -1.48 48.94
N LEU A 384 42.12 -2.32 48.98
CA LEU A 384 42.41 -3.22 50.10
C LEU A 384 43.49 -2.69 51.04
N THR A 385 43.48 -3.16 52.28
CA THR A 385 44.56 -2.95 53.27
C THR A 385 45.37 -4.23 53.42
N THR A 386 46.62 -4.22 52.96
CA THR A 386 47.59 -5.30 53.18
C THR A 386 48.17 -5.17 54.60
N THR A 387 48.40 -6.29 55.28
CA THR A 387 48.95 -6.32 56.65
C THR A 387 50.23 -7.16 56.72
N THR A 388 51.24 -6.73 57.49
CA THR A 388 52.41 -7.55 57.85
C THR A 388 52.91 -7.27 59.28
N THR A 389 53.89 -8.02 59.79
CA THR A 389 54.39 -7.92 61.17
C THR A 389 55.90 -8.11 61.30
N GLY A 390 56.59 -7.14 61.91
CA GLY A 390 58.02 -7.20 62.23
C GLY A 390 58.30 -7.63 63.68
N THR A 391 59.11 -8.68 63.87
CA THR A 391 59.40 -9.24 65.22
C THR A 391 60.86 -9.04 65.66
N TYR A 392 61.06 -8.51 66.87
CA TYR A 392 62.36 -8.29 67.53
C TYR A 392 62.61 -9.30 68.66
N THR A 393 63.87 -9.61 69.00
CA THR A 393 64.22 -10.58 70.08
C THR A 393 65.29 -10.08 71.06
N GLN A 394 65.11 -10.32 72.37
CA GLN A 394 65.97 -9.84 73.47
C GLN A 394 67.22 -10.72 73.71
N GLN A 395 68.31 -10.14 74.21
CA GLN A 395 69.58 -10.83 74.53
C GLN A 395 69.62 -11.38 75.98
N THR A 396 69.99 -12.66 76.16
CA THR A 396 69.91 -13.42 77.44
C THR A 396 70.93 -14.58 77.52
N GLY A 397 71.25 -15.05 78.74
CA GLY A 397 72.09 -16.24 79.02
C GLY A 397 71.33 -17.42 79.66
N TYR A 398 72.01 -18.57 79.82
CA TYR A 398 71.37 -19.88 80.03
C TYR A 398 72.09 -20.82 81.04
N LEU A 399 71.37 -21.46 81.97
CA LEU A 399 71.86 -22.57 82.82
C LEU A 399 71.07 -23.87 82.59
N GLN A 400 71.73 -24.97 82.28
CA GLN A 400 71.13 -26.30 82.15
C GLN A 400 71.65 -27.28 83.22
N VAL A 401 70.77 -28.11 83.79
CA VAL A 401 71.18 -29.19 84.69
C VAL A 401 70.44 -30.48 84.34
N THR A 402 71.18 -31.45 83.83
CA THR A 402 70.71 -32.79 83.50
C THR A 402 70.42 -33.60 84.77
N ILE A 403 69.35 -34.37 84.74
CA ILE A 403 69.06 -35.47 85.64
C ILE A 403 68.95 -36.75 84.80
N SER A 404 69.41 -37.88 85.32
CA SER A 404 69.44 -39.15 84.60
C SER A 404 69.07 -40.31 85.53
N PRO A 405 68.69 -41.49 85.04
CA PRO A 405 68.04 -41.74 83.76
C PRO A 405 66.60 -41.18 83.77
N GLN A 406 66.02 -41.03 82.58
CA GLN A 406 64.83 -40.21 82.34
C GLN A 406 63.68 -40.39 83.36
N GLY A 407 63.26 -41.62 83.65
CA GLY A 407 62.04 -41.81 84.41
C GLY A 407 62.07 -41.27 85.85
N ALA A 408 63.26 -40.98 86.40
CA ALA A 408 63.37 -40.39 87.73
C ALA A 408 62.74 -39.00 87.74
N ILE A 409 63.00 -38.27 86.65
CA ILE A 409 62.43 -36.98 86.34
C ILE A 409 60.92 -37.12 86.24
N ASP A 410 60.44 -38.13 85.50
CA ASP A 410 59.01 -38.41 85.31
C ASP A 410 58.29 -38.68 86.64
N ALA A 411 58.98 -39.25 87.64
CA ALA A 411 58.44 -39.49 88.98
C ALA A 411 58.62 -38.31 89.96
N GLY A 412 59.24 -37.20 89.51
CA GLY A 412 59.38 -35.95 90.27
C GLY A 412 60.81 -35.57 90.66
N ALA A 413 61.83 -36.12 90.00
CA ALA A 413 63.23 -35.74 90.24
C ALA A 413 63.49 -34.39 89.62
N GLN A 414 63.78 -33.42 90.48
CA GLN A 414 63.97 -32.03 90.13
C GLN A 414 65.29 -31.53 90.69
N TRP A 415 65.83 -30.52 90.05
CA TRP A 415 66.92 -29.70 90.55
C TRP A 415 66.44 -28.27 90.81
N ARG A 416 67.24 -27.38 91.40
CA ARG A 416 66.92 -25.94 91.41
C ARG A 416 68.18 -25.10 91.47
N VAL A 417 68.05 -23.81 91.17
CA VAL A 417 69.13 -22.83 91.29
C VAL A 417 68.86 -21.79 92.39
N ASP A 418 69.87 -21.45 93.19
CA ASP A 418 69.91 -20.43 94.25
C ASP A 418 68.75 -20.45 95.26
N GLY A 419 68.26 -21.64 95.62
CA GLY A 419 67.09 -21.79 96.49
C GLY A 419 65.77 -21.36 95.84
N GLY A 420 65.76 -21.13 94.52
CA GLY A 420 64.58 -20.83 93.72
C GLY A 420 63.60 -22.00 93.60
N ALA A 421 62.70 -21.93 92.63
CA ALA A 421 61.75 -23.01 92.39
C ALA A 421 62.43 -24.24 91.77
N TRP A 422 61.92 -25.43 92.14
CA TRP A 422 62.35 -26.69 91.56
C TRP A 422 62.05 -26.74 90.05
N ARG A 423 62.96 -27.36 89.31
CA ARG A 423 63.12 -27.42 87.86
C ARG A 423 63.34 -28.86 87.44
N ASP A 424 62.75 -29.24 86.32
CA ASP A 424 62.93 -30.59 85.79
C ASP A 424 64.30 -30.72 85.11
N SER A 425 64.75 -31.96 84.92
CA SER A 425 65.97 -32.27 84.16
C SER A 425 66.13 -31.49 82.87
N ASP A 426 67.36 -31.11 82.56
CA ASP A 426 67.76 -30.45 81.31
C ASP A 426 66.99 -29.16 81.02
N TYR A 427 66.17 -28.70 81.97
CA TYR A 427 65.60 -27.39 81.96
C TYR A 427 66.73 -26.39 81.83
N ILE A 428 66.61 -25.53 80.83
CA ILE A 428 67.52 -24.43 80.66
C ILE A 428 66.84 -23.23 81.32
N GLU A 429 67.33 -22.82 82.49
CA GLU A 429 66.98 -21.54 83.10
C GLU A 429 67.54 -20.44 82.19
N ALA A 430 66.68 -20.04 81.25
CA ALA A 430 66.90 -18.99 80.28
C ALA A 430 66.51 -17.62 80.86
N GLY A 431 67.07 -16.55 80.32
CA GLY A 431 66.81 -15.21 80.87
C GLY A 431 67.52 -14.96 82.19
N LEU A 432 68.42 -15.86 82.60
CA LEU A 432 69.38 -15.56 83.66
C LEU A 432 70.24 -14.38 83.19
N ALA A 433 70.25 -13.32 84.01
CA ALA A 433 71.20 -12.25 83.86
C ALA A 433 72.62 -12.82 83.98
N VAL A 434 73.52 -12.39 83.10
CA VAL A 434 74.93 -12.79 83.07
C VAL A 434 75.56 -12.64 84.47
N GLY A 435 75.98 -13.76 85.10
CA GLY A 435 76.15 -13.85 86.55
C GLY A 435 76.53 -15.23 87.13
N SER A 436 76.44 -15.41 88.45
CA SER A 436 76.96 -16.55 89.25
C SER A 436 75.85 -17.21 90.10
N HIS A 437 75.78 -18.55 90.15
CA HIS A 437 74.58 -19.30 90.61
C HIS A 437 74.87 -20.71 91.23
N THR A 438 74.04 -21.25 92.15
CA THR A 438 74.22 -22.52 92.92
C THR A 438 73.12 -23.57 92.66
N VAL A 439 73.38 -24.90 92.62
CA VAL A 439 72.44 -25.98 92.17
C VAL A 439 72.12 -27.05 93.24
N GLU A 440 70.88 -27.56 93.34
CA GLU A 440 70.43 -28.60 94.31
C GLU A 440 69.51 -29.69 93.68
N TYR A 441 69.22 -30.85 94.33
CA TYR A 441 68.34 -31.96 93.81
C TYR A 441 67.26 -32.51 94.80
N SER A 442 66.18 -33.15 94.31
CA SER A 442 64.98 -33.61 95.07
C SER A 442 64.75 -35.13 95.19
N THR A 443 64.05 -35.61 96.24
CA THR A 443 63.78 -37.05 96.51
C THR A 443 62.47 -37.59 95.91
N VAL A 444 62.47 -38.84 95.43
CA VAL A 444 61.40 -39.39 94.55
C VAL A 444 60.93 -40.80 94.96
N ALA A 445 59.62 -41.09 94.82
CA ALA A 445 59.05 -42.41 95.13
C ALA A 445 59.15 -43.38 93.95
N GLY A 446 59.63 -44.61 94.20
CA GLY A 446 59.95 -45.60 93.17
C GLY A 446 61.36 -45.49 92.60
N TRP A 447 62.20 -44.61 93.16
CA TRP A 447 63.52 -44.20 92.65
C TRP A 447 64.52 -43.84 93.78
N ASP A 448 65.83 -43.86 93.50
CA ASP A 448 66.93 -43.48 94.41
C ASP A 448 67.59 -42.13 94.02
N THR A 449 68.14 -41.31 94.96
CA THR A 449 68.42 -39.83 94.77
C THR A 449 69.91 -39.35 94.99
N PRO A 450 70.42 -38.32 94.25
CA PRO A 450 71.80 -37.74 94.32
C PRO A 450 71.97 -36.40 95.11
N ALA A 451 73.09 -35.65 94.94
CA ALA A 451 73.54 -34.52 95.80
C ALA A 451 74.04 -33.22 95.04
N ASN A 452 74.14 -32.07 95.74
CA ASN A 452 74.13 -30.65 95.24
C ASN A 452 75.50 -29.99 94.78
N GLU A 453 75.49 -28.88 94.01
CA GLU A 453 76.65 -28.23 93.29
C GLU A 453 76.59 -26.67 93.05
N THR A 454 77.46 -26.01 92.23
CA THR A 454 77.52 -24.52 91.93
C THR A 454 78.21 -24.13 90.58
N VAL A 455 77.78 -23.06 89.88
CA VAL A 455 78.02 -22.73 88.43
C VAL A 455 78.10 -21.20 88.05
N GLN A 456 78.36 -20.83 86.76
CA GLN A 456 78.51 -19.44 86.21
C GLN A 456 77.85 -19.26 84.81
N ILE A 457 77.30 -18.08 84.45
CA ILE A 457 76.44 -17.86 83.23
C ILE A 457 76.88 -16.65 82.38
N ASN A 458 76.81 -16.76 81.05
CA ASN A 458 77.28 -15.77 80.06
C ASN A 458 76.26 -15.46 78.95
N ASP A 459 76.37 -14.31 78.29
CA ASP A 459 75.43 -13.84 77.24
C ASP A 459 75.40 -14.78 76.03
N GLY A 460 74.20 -15.20 75.61
CA GLY A 460 73.98 -16.13 74.50
C GLY A 460 74.55 -17.55 74.70
N LEU A 461 75.09 -17.88 75.88
CA LEU A 461 75.79 -19.14 76.14
C LEU A 461 75.11 -19.96 77.24
N THR A 462 75.19 -21.29 77.10
CA THR A 462 74.64 -22.28 78.05
C THR A 462 75.73 -22.94 78.86
N THR A 463 75.60 -22.88 80.19
CA THR A 463 76.42 -23.64 81.15
C THR A 463 75.69 -24.91 81.59
N THR A 464 76.37 -26.04 81.78
CA THR A 464 75.74 -27.37 81.98
C THR A 464 76.32 -28.18 83.16
N THR A 465 75.51 -28.94 83.92
CA THR A 465 75.95 -30.00 84.87
C THR A 465 74.93 -31.17 85.02
N THR A 466 75.14 -32.22 85.86
CA THR A 466 74.35 -33.49 85.87
C THR A 466 74.23 -34.26 87.21
N GLY A 467 73.07 -34.92 87.51
CA GLY A 467 72.87 -35.87 88.64
C GLY A 467 72.01 -37.14 88.32
N THR A 468 72.11 -38.26 89.08
CA THR A 468 71.61 -39.62 88.63
C THR A 468 70.78 -40.48 89.65
N TYR A 469 69.79 -41.28 89.17
CA TYR A 469 68.69 -42.05 89.88
C TYR A 469 68.39 -43.51 89.26
N VAL A 470 67.34 -44.32 89.62
CA VAL A 470 67.00 -45.75 89.13
C VAL A 470 65.47 -46.25 89.17
N GLN A 471 64.87 -47.06 88.21
CA GLN A 471 63.37 -47.35 87.92
C GLN A 471 62.68 -48.77 88.19
N GLN A 472 61.31 -48.90 88.06
CA GLN A 472 60.38 -50.11 88.02
C GLN A 472 59.19 -50.06 86.94
N THR A 473 58.63 -51.17 86.32
CA THR A 473 57.68 -51.13 85.08
C THR A 473 56.71 -52.34 84.66
N GLY A 474 55.59 -52.10 83.89
CA GLY A 474 54.57 -53.03 83.25
C GLY A 474 54.05 -52.70 81.78
N SER A 475 52.80 -53.09 81.32
CA SER A 475 52.29 -53.01 79.89
C SER A 475 50.76 -52.75 79.62
N LEU A 476 50.34 -52.35 78.38
CA LEU A 476 48.95 -52.02 77.93
C LEU A 476 48.63 -52.29 76.43
N GLN A 477 47.38 -52.59 76.06
CA GLN A 477 46.85 -52.70 74.67
C GLN A 477 45.48 -52.00 74.51
N VAL A 478 45.18 -51.39 73.34
CA VAL A 478 43.88 -50.71 73.09
C VAL A 478 43.33 -50.96 71.68
N ALA A 479 42.03 -51.23 71.57
CA ALA A 479 41.30 -51.34 70.30
C ALA A 479 40.59 -50.03 69.93
N ILE A 480 40.38 -49.80 68.62
CA ILE A 480 39.57 -48.69 68.07
C ILE A 480 38.49 -49.27 67.15
N LEU A 481 37.30 -48.65 67.17
CA LEU A 481 36.17 -48.93 66.28
C LEU A 481 35.49 -47.62 65.84
N PRO A 482 34.71 -47.60 64.73
CA PRO A 482 34.63 -48.61 63.67
C PRO A 482 35.82 -48.53 62.71
N GLN A 483 35.92 -49.45 61.75
CA GLN A 483 37.02 -49.50 60.77
C GLN A 483 37.16 -48.20 59.96
N GLY A 484 36.05 -47.55 59.58
CA GLY A 484 36.10 -46.28 58.84
C GLY A 484 36.82 -45.15 59.58
N ALA A 485 36.79 -45.14 60.93
CA ALA A 485 37.58 -44.21 61.71
C ALA A 485 39.08 -44.55 61.66
N ILE A 486 39.44 -45.83 61.69
CA ILE A 486 40.84 -46.30 61.55
C ILE A 486 41.38 -45.90 60.16
N ASP A 487 40.59 -46.11 59.11
CA ASP A 487 40.97 -45.77 57.73
C ASP A 487 41.11 -44.24 57.54
N ALA A 488 40.30 -43.45 58.25
CA ALA A 488 40.43 -41.99 58.38
C ALA A 488 41.58 -41.53 59.31
N GLY A 489 42.38 -42.46 59.86
CA GLY A 489 43.58 -42.17 60.64
C GLY A 489 43.37 -42.04 62.16
N ALA A 490 42.27 -42.61 62.71
CA ALA A 490 42.06 -42.75 64.14
C ALA A 490 43.18 -43.57 64.79
N GLN A 491 43.76 -43.01 65.84
CA GLN A 491 44.82 -43.63 66.62
C GLN A 491 44.56 -43.40 68.11
N TRP A 492 45.18 -44.23 68.95
CA TRP A 492 45.14 -44.09 70.41
C TRP A 492 46.55 -43.83 70.93
N ARG A 493 46.68 -43.26 72.13
CA ARG A 493 47.94 -43.22 72.85
C ARG A 493 47.69 -43.41 74.32
N VAL A 494 48.70 -43.92 75.01
CA VAL A 494 48.75 -43.88 76.47
C VAL A 494 49.65 -42.72 76.90
N ASP A 495 49.13 -41.94 77.83
CA ASP A 495 49.62 -40.64 78.28
C ASP A 495 49.94 -39.72 77.09
N ASN A 496 51.20 -39.32 76.97
CA ASN A 496 51.73 -38.52 75.88
C ASN A 496 52.65 -39.32 74.94
N ARG A 497 52.64 -40.67 75.01
CA ARG A 497 53.44 -41.51 74.09
C ARG A 497 52.98 -41.32 72.64
N ARG A 498 53.86 -41.67 71.68
CA ARG A 498 53.53 -41.66 70.23
C ARG A 498 52.22 -42.40 69.96
N TRP A 499 51.38 -41.85 69.09
CA TRP A 499 50.12 -42.46 68.62
C TRP A 499 50.33 -43.88 68.08
N ARG A 500 49.34 -44.74 68.33
CA ARG A 500 49.32 -46.19 68.13
C ARG A 500 48.12 -46.54 67.27
N ASP A 501 48.31 -47.51 66.39
CA ASP A 501 47.20 -48.07 65.62
C ASP A 501 46.41 -49.07 66.49
N SER A 502 45.17 -49.36 66.06
CA SER A 502 44.25 -50.26 66.75
C SER A 502 44.92 -51.62 67.07
N ASN A 503 44.77 -52.08 68.32
CA ASN A 503 45.28 -53.34 68.88
C ASN A 503 46.80 -53.46 69.09
N TYR A 504 47.61 -52.40 68.97
CA TYR A 504 49.03 -52.44 69.35
C TYR A 504 49.21 -52.71 70.86
N ILE A 505 50.33 -53.34 71.27
CA ILE A 505 50.70 -53.56 72.69
C ILE A 505 51.92 -52.71 73.07
N GLU A 506 51.71 -51.77 73.99
CA GLU A 506 52.73 -50.88 74.55
C GLU A 506 53.32 -51.49 75.84
N THR A 507 54.63 -51.70 75.89
CA THR A 507 55.34 -52.25 77.06
C THR A 507 56.23 -51.21 77.73
N GLY A 508 56.75 -51.52 78.92
CA GLY A 508 57.65 -50.61 79.66
C GLY A 508 56.96 -49.34 80.15
N LEU A 509 55.69 -49.45 80.54
CA LEU A 509 54.95 -48.42 81.27
C LEU A 509 55.35 -48.47 82.75
N SER A 510 55.33 -47.35 83.49
CA SER A 510 55.52 -47.39 84.95
C SER A 510 54.40 -48.20 85.63
N ALA A 511 54.63 -48.68 86.85
CA ALA A 511 53.52 -49.18 87.67
C ALA A 511 52.71 -47.99 88.21
N GLY A 512 51.42 -47.89 87.91
CA GLY A 512 50.58 -46.74 88.25
C GLY A 512 49.32 -46.59 87.39
N LEU A 513 48.64 -45.45 87.53
CA LEU A 513 47.56 -45.03 86.62
C LEU A 513 48.14 -44.39 85.36
N HIS A 514 47.55 -44.72 84.22
CA HIS A 514 47.92 -44.22 82.90
C HIS A 514 46.66 -43.77 82.14
N THR A 515 46.75 -42.75 81.28
CA THR A 515 45.58 -42.17 80.59
C THR A 515 45.58 -42.52 79.11
N VAL A 516 44.56 -43.24 78.63
CA VAL A 516 44.33 -43.51 77.21
C VAL A 516 43.60 -42.32 76.57
N ARG A 517 44.16 -41.84 75.46
CA ARG A 517 43.61 -40.75 74.63
C ARG A 517 43.38 -41.23 73.22
N TYR A 518 42.41 -40.62 72.56
CA TYR A 518 42.05 -40.87 71.17
C TYR A 518 42.30 -39.62 70.32
N LYS A 519 42.73 -39.82 69.08
CA LYS A 519 43.19 -38.76 68.17
C LYS A 519 42.00 -38.13 67.47
N ASP A 520 41.86 -36.81 67.60
CA ASP A 520 40.79 -36.10 66.90
C ASP A 520 40.96 -36.21 65.37
N ILE A 521 39.86 -36.53 64.66
CA ILE A 521 39.84 -36.70 63.20
C ILE A 521 38.61 -36.00 62.60
N SER A 522 38.81 -35.30 61.49
CA SER A 522 37.75 -34.55 60.82
C SER A 522 36.60 -35.46 60.38
N GLY A 523 35.35 -35.06 60.67
CA GLY A 523 34.14 -35.81 60.32
C GLY A 523 33.80 -36.96 61.26
N TRP A 524 34.45 -37.07 62.43
CA TRP A 524 34.07 -38.02 63.47
C TRP A 524 34.11 -37.39 64.87
N GLY A 525 33.09 -37.67 65.67
CA GLY A 525 33.09 -37.41 67.11
C GLY A 525 34.08 -38.32 67.82
N THR A 526 35.08 -37.72 68.46
CA THR A 526 36.19 -38.40 69.13
C THR A 526 35.78 -38.93 70.51
N PRO A 527 36.08 -40.20 70.84
CA PRO A 527 35.78 -40.76 72.15
C PRO A 527 36.57 -40.07 73.28
N ALA A 528 35.95 -39.98 74.46
CA ALA A 528 36.55 -39.38 75.65
C ALA A 528 37.81 -40.14 76.12
N GLU A 529 38.72 -39.42 76.80
CA GLU A 529 39.89 -40.04 77.43
C GLU A 529 39.52 -40.88 78.67
N GLU A 530 40.24 -41.98 78.90
CA GLU A 530 39.99 -42.96 79.96
C GLU A 530 41.27 -43.24 80.77
N THR A 531 41.17 -43.43 82.09
CA THR A 531 42.31 -43.86 82.92
C THR A 531 42.34 -45.37 83.17
N VAL A 532 43.47 -46.03 82.86
CA VAL A 532 43.71 -47.47 83.06
C VAL A 532 44.83 -47.71 84.08
N GLN A 533 44.70 -48.76 84.89
CA GLN A 533 45.70 -49.15 85.88
C GLN A 533 46.72 -50.12 85.26
N ILE A 534 48.01 -49.81 85.38
CA ILE A 534 49.13 -50.66 84.95
C ILE A 534 49.87 -51.19 86.17
N SER A 535 50.09 -52.51 86.20
CA SER A 535 50.75 -53.21 87.30
C SER A 535 52.06 -53.84 86.83
N ASP A 536 53.02 -53.96 87.74
CA ASP A 536 54.35 -54.54 87.48
C ASP A 536 54.24 -55.90 86.77
N GLY A 537 54.91 -56.03 85.63
CA GLY A 537 54.94 -57.26 84.82
C GLY A 537 53.64 -57.72 84.11
N LEU A 538 52.52 -56.98 84.15
CA LEU A 538 51.25 -57.37 83.52
C LEU A 538 50.90 -56.56 82.23
N THR A 539 49.86 -57.01 81.50
CA THR A 539 49.30 -56.31 80.32
C THR A 539 47.80 -56.02 80.51
N THR A 540 47.41 -54.75 80.44
CA THR A 540 46.01 -54.27 80.54
C THR A 540 45.37 -54.08 79.14
N THR A 541 44.02 -54.09 79.02
CA THR A 541 43.29 -53.89 77.73
C THR A 541 42.10 -52.91 77.84
N THR A 542 41.87 -52.04 76.83
CA THR A 542 40.62 -51.22 76.69
C THR A 542 40.22 -50.95 75.22
N THR A 543 39.13 -50.22 74.94
CA THR A 543 38.57 -49.95 73.58
C THR A 543 37.97 -48.54 73.46
N GLY A 544 38.29 -47.81 72.39
CA GLY A 544 37.66 -46.53 72.03
C GLY A 544 36.75 -46.63 70.80
N THR A 545 35.67 -45.84 70.74
CA THR A 545 34.70 -45.85 69.63
C THR A 545 34.40 -44.44 69.12
N TYR A 546 34.63 -44.20 67.84
CA TYR A 546 34.31 -42.94 67.15
C TYR A 546 32.90 -43.01 66.53
N VAL A 547 32.23 -41.86 66.45
CA VAL A 547 30.91 -41.71 65.83
C VAL A 547 31.04 -40.82 64.60
N GLN A 548 30.53 -41.24 63.44
CA GLN A 548 30.61 -40.42 62.22
C GLN A 548 29.72 -39.18 62.35
N GLN A 549 30.25 -38.00 62.01
CA GLN A 549 29.50 -36.76 61.99
C GLN A 549 28.74 -36.63 60.68
N THR A 550 27.43 -36.39 60.76
CA THR A 550 26.54 -36.28 59.61
C THR A 550 25.57 -35.11 59.76
N GLY A 551 25.18 -34.55 58.63
CA GLY A 551 24.10 -33.58 58.50
C GLY A 551 23.05 -34.07 57.51
N SER A 552 22.24 -33.14 57.01
CA SER A 552 21.18 -33.41 56.05
C SER A 552 21.04 -32.30 55.02
N LEU A 553 20.47 -32.62 53.86
CA LEU A 553 20.21 -31.69 52.77
C LEU A 553 18.74 -31.75 52.38
N GLN A 554 18.06 -30.61 52.36
CA GLN A 554 16.73 -30.47 51.77
C GLN A 554 16.78 -29.51 50.58
N VAL A 555 16.32 -29.96 49.42
CA VAL A 555 16.30 -29.14 48.19
C VAL A 555 14.86 -28.81 47.82
N THR A 556 14.61 -27.53 47.58
CA THR A 556 13.34 -27.04 47.00
C THR A 556 13.52 -26.85 45.50
N ILE A 557 12.51 -27.21 44.71
CA ILE A 557 12.47 -26.94 43.27
C ILE A 557 11.34 -25.95 42.99
N SER A 558 11.66 -24.93 42.18
CA SER A 558 10.74 -23.85 41.79
C SER A 558 10.84 -23.60 40.27
N PRO A 559 9.75 -23.21 39.59
CA PRO A 559 8.37 -23.12 40.06
C PRO A 559 7.68 -24.51 40.13
N GLN A 560 6.49 -24.57 40.76
CA GLN A 560 5.71 -25.82 40.88
C GLN A 560 5.44 -26.50 39.53
N ALA A 561 5.28 -25.74 38.44
CA ALA A 561 5.06 -26.31 37.11
C ALA A 561 6.26 -27.14 36.59
N ALA A 562 7.49 -26.87 37.03
CA ALA A 562 8.65 -27.72 36.73
C ALA A 562 8.60 -29.03 37.53
N VAL A 563 8.13 -28.96 38.79
CA VAL A 563 7.90 -30.14 39.65
C VAL A 563 6.82 -31.04 39.07
N ASP A 564 5.70 -30.46 38.61
CA ASP A 564 4.61 -31.18 37.95
C ASP A 564 5.05 -31.81 36.62
N ALA A 565 6.04 -31.21 35.94
CA ALA A 565 6.70 -31.76 34.76
C ALA A 565 7.80 -32.81 35.07
N GLY A 566 8.03 -33.15 36.34
CA GLY A 566 8.95 -34.20 36.77
C GLY A 566 10.37 -33.74 37.11
N ALA A 567 10.58 -32.47 37.44
CA ALA A 567 11.86 -31.98 37.95
C ALA A 567 12.25 -32.66 39.27
N GLN A 568 13.46 -33.21 39.32
CA GLN A 568 14.07 -33.90 40.45
C GLN A 568 15.49 -33.36 40.71
N TRP A 569 16.01 -33.62 41.91
CA TRP A 569 17.38 -33.28 42.30
C TRP A 569 18.11 -34.51 42.81
N ARG A 570 19.45 -34.48 42.85
CA ARG A 570 20.28 -35.49 43.52
C ARG A 570 21.50 -34.84 44.13
N VAL A 571 22.19 -35.59 45.00
CA VAL A 571 23.47 -35.19 45.59
C VAL A 571 24.54 -36.25 45.28
N ASP A 572 25.74 -35.80 44.91
CA ASP A 572 26.94 -36.59 44.58
C ASP A 572 26.73 -37.76 43.61
N GLY A 573 25.94 -37.57 42.55
CA GLY A 573 25.61 -38.64 41.59
C GLY A 573 24.72 -39.75 42.16
N GLY A 574 24.10 -39.53 43.33
CA GLY A 574 23.16 -40.44 43.98
C GLY A 574 21.84 -40.64 43.21
N ALA A 575 20.88 -41.28 43.86
CA ALA A 575 19.55 -41.47 43.27
C ALA A 575 18.74 -40.17 43.31
N TRP A 576 17.97 -39.91 42.24
CA TRP A 576 17.08 -38.75 42.14
C TRP A 576 16.03 -38.70 43.26
N ARG A 577 15.62 -37.48 43.61
CA ARG A 577 14.71 -37.12 44.70
C ARG A 577 13.71 -36.07 44.24
N ASP A 578 12.50 -36.17 44.77
CA ASP A 578 11.43 -35.22 44.49
C ASP A 578 11.59 -33.92 45.29
N ASN A 579 10.88 -32.87 44.87
CA ASN A 579 10.85 -31.56 45.53
C ASN A 579 10.56 -31.67 47.04
N GLY A 580 11.38 -31.01 47.87
CA GLY A 580 11.19 -30.93 49.32
C GLY A 580 11.62 -32.17 50.10
N TYR A 581 12.12 -33.22 49.44
CA TYR A 581 12.74 -34.36 50.11
C TYR A 581 13.96 -33.92 50.95
N THR A 582 14.23 -34.62 52.05
CA THR A 582 15.43 -34.39 52.89
C THR A 582 16.30 -35.64 52.89
N GLU A 583 17.48 -35.56 52.29
CA GLU A 583 18.49 -36.62 52.38
C GLU A 583 19.22 -36.48 53.72
N THR A 584 19.21 -37.53 54.54
CA THR A 584 19.90 -37.56 55.84
C THR A 584 21.23 -38.31 55.75
N ASP A 585 22.01 -38.23 56.83
CA ASP A 585 23.23 -39.02 57.01
C ASP A 585 24.35 -38.70 55.99
N LEU A 586 24.28 -37.53 55.36
CA LEU A 586 25.35 -36.96 54.55
C LEU A 586 26.52 -36.58 55.45
N THR A 587 27.75 -36.93 55.06
CA THR A 587 28.97 -36.59 55.81
C THR A 587 29.15 -35.08 55.97
N VAL A 588 29.79 -34.64 57.05
CA VAL A 588 30.20 -33.22 57.17
C VAL A 588 31.26 -32.91 56.09
N GLY A 589 30.99 -31.91 55.25
CA GLY A 589 31.84 -31.55 54.12
C GLY A 589 31.11 -30.86 52.97
N SER A 590 31.77 -30.81 51.81
CA SER A 590 31.22 -30.24 50.57
C SER A 590 30.55 -31.32 49.73
N HIS A 591 29.34 -31.06 49.26
CA HIS A 591 28.50 -31.97 48.48
C HIS A 591 27.99 -31.27 47.21
N THR A 592 27.94 -31.96 46.08
CA THR A 592 27.44 -31.39 44.81
C THR A 592 25.98 -31.77 44.59
N VAL A 593 25.13 -30.77 44.41
CA VAL A 593 23.71 -30.90 44.08
C VAL A 593 23.52 -30.75 42.58
N GLU A 594 22.88 -31.73 41.95
CA GLU A 594 22.53 -31.75 40.53
C GLU A 594 21.01 -31.73 40.34
N TYR A 595 20.56 -31.13 39.25
CA TYR A 595 19.15 -30.99 38.89
C TYR A 595 18.85 -31.76 37.59
N SER A 596 17.71 -32.45 37.50
CA SER A 596 17.37 -33.29 36.35
C SER A 596 16.94 -32.44 35.15
N THR A 597 17.31 -32.82 33.94
CA THR A 597 16.81 -32.13 32.74
C THR A 597 15.33 -32.41 32.52
N VAL A 598 14.56 -31.35 32.21
CA VAL A 598 13.11 -31.42 31.94
C VAL A 598 12.84 -30.74 30.60
N ALA A 599 12.07 -31.38 29.72
CA ALA A 599 11.79 -30.84 28.40
C ALA A 599 10.92 -29.56 28.49
N GLY A 600 11.30 -28.50 27.77
CA GLY A 600 10.64 -27.19 27.84
C GLY A 600 11.04 -26.33 29.04
N TRP A 601 12.13 -26.69 29.74
CA TRP A 601 12.65 -25.94 30.88
C TRP A 601 14.18 -25.87 30.85
N ASP A 602 14.72 -24.69 31.12
CA ASP A 602 16.13 -24.54 31.42
C ASP A 602 16.43 -25.15 32.78
N THR A 603 17.41 -26.05 32.79
CA THR A 603 17.80 -26.79 34.00
C THR A 603 18.78 -25.93 34.81
N PRO A 604 18.59 -25.77 36.13
CA PRO A 604 19.52 -25.03 36.97
C PRO A 604 20.92 -25.66 36.91
N ALA A 605 21.97 -24.83 37.01
CA ALA A 605 23.33 -25.31 37.12
C ALA A 605 23.55 -26.14 38.40
N GLU A 606 24.51 -27.06 38.38
CA GLU A 606 24.95 -27.78 39.57
C GLU A 606 25.56 -26.84 40.62
N GLU A 607 25.35 -27.13 41.90
CA GLU A 607 25.73 -26.28 43.03
C GLU A 607 26.51 -27.08 44.08
N ILE A 608 27.55 -26.49 44.67
CA ILE A 608 28.28 -27.11 45.80
C ILE A 608 27.75 -26.53 47.11
N VAL A 609 27.14 -27.37 47.94
CA VAL A 609 26.62 -27.02 49.28
C VAL A 609 27.54 -27.55 50.38
N GLN A 610 27.56 -26.87 51.53
CA GLN A 610 28.27 -27.35 52.73
C GLN A 610 27.31 -28.00 53.70
N ILE A 611 27.58 -29.26 54.06
CA ILE A 611 26.84 -30.01 55.08
C ILE A 611 27.59 -29.88 56.42
N ASN A 612 26.87 -29.45 57.45
CA ASN A 612 27.40 -29.18 58.78
C ASN A 612 26.82 -30.19 59.80
N ASP A 613 27.59 -30.49 60.85
CA ASP A 613 27.25 -31.53 61.83
C ASP A 613 25.88 -31.30 62.49
N GLY A 614 24.99 -32.28 62.40
CA GLY A 614 23.64 -32.24 62.97
C GLY A 614 22.68 -31.20 62.38
N LEU A 615 23.05 -30.48 61.30
CA LEU A 615 22.22 -29.45 60.67
C LEU A 615 21.55 -29.93 59.38
N THR A 616 20.44 -29.28 59.02
CA THR A 616 19.83 -29.39 57.69
C THR A 616 20.23 -28.18 56.86
N THR A 617 21.09 -28.39 55.87
CA THR A 617 21.38 -27.40 54.83
C THR A 617 20.22 -27.36 53.85
N THR A 618 19.84 -26.17 53.39
CA THR A 618 18.76 -25.99 52.41
C THR A 618 19.25 -25.23 51.18
N THR A 619 18.88 -25.67 49.98
CA THR A 619 19.08 -24.90 48.74
C THR A 619 17.83 -24.97 47.83
N THR A 620 17.79 -24.17 46.77
CA THR A 620 16.67 -24.08 45.81
C THR A 620 17.14 -24.11 44.36
N GLY A 621 16.72 -25.13 43.62
CA GLY A 621 16.86 -25.18 42.16
C GLY A 621 15.73 -24.40 41.49
N THR A 622 16.06 -23.40 40.69
CA THR A 622 15.07 -22.59 39.94
C THR A 622 15.15 -22.90 38.45
N TYR A 623 14.13 -23.58 37.92
CA TYR A 623 13.96 -23.84 36.50
C TYR A 623 13.29 -22.64 35.82
N VAL A 624 13.72 -22.30 34.61
CA VAL A 624 13.10 -21.25 33.79
C VAL A 624 12.30 -21.92 32.67
N GLN A 625 11.06 -21.48 32.45
CA GLN A 625 10.22 -22.07 31.40
C GLN A 625 10.71 -21.58 30.04
N GLN A 626 11.05 -22.52 29.15
CA GLN A 626 11.44 -22.20 27.78
C GLN A 626 10.21 -21.71 27.01
N THR A 627 10.35 -20.56 26.36
CA THR A 627 9.26 -19.92 25.63
C THR A 627 9.74 -19.27 24.35
N GLY A 628 8.90 -19.30 23.34
CA GLY A 628 9.09 -18.60 22.08
C GLY A 628 7.95 -17.62 21.81
N SER A 629 7.83 -17.22 20.55
CA SER A 629 6.76 -16.36 20.08
C SER A 629 6.22 -16.81 18.72
N LEU A 630 4.99 -16.41 18.42
CA LEU A 630 4.31 -16.68 17.16
C LEU A 630 3.86 -15.35 16.54
N GLN A 631 4.24 -15.11 15.30
CA GLN A 631 3.70 -14.05 14.46
C GLN A 631 2.93 -14.67 13.29
N VAL A 632 1.70 -14.20 13.04
CA VAL A 632 0.88 -14.69 11.94
C VAL A 632 0.49 -13.54 11.03
N THR A 633 0.98 -13.59 9.80
CA THR A 633 0.54 -12.68 8.73
C THR A 633 -0.76 -13.20 8.12
N ILE A 634 -1.73 -12.33 7.89
CA ILE A 634 -2.95 -12.67 7.14
C ILE A 634 -2.83 -12.04 5.74
N SER A 635 -3.32 -12.74 4.72
CA SER A 635 -3.28 -12.26 3.34
C SER A 635 -4.55 -12.66 2.59
N PRO A 636 -5.07 -11.86 1.64
CA PRO A 636 -4.62 -10.52 1.26
C PRO A 636 -5.16 -9.42 2.19
N GLN A 637 -4.67 -8.18 2.04
CA GLN A 637 -5.09 -7.01 2.84
C GLN A 637 -6.62 -6.83 2.91
N ALA A 638 -7.34 -7.06 1.81
CA ALA A 638 -8.80 -6.93 1.77
C ALA A 638 -9.54 -7.93 2.69
N ALA A 639 -8.91 -9.02 3.11
CA ALA A 639 -9.43 -9.90 4.15
C ALA A 639 -9.22 -9.30 5.55
N ILE A 640 -8.06 -8.68 5.80
CA ILE A 640 -7.75 -7.95 7.05
C ILE A 640 -8.75 -6.79 7.24
N ASP A 641 -8.96 -5.98 6.20
CA ASP A 641 -9.89 -4.85 6.20
C ASP A 641 -11.34 -5.30 6.46
N ALA A 642 -11.68 -6.54 6.09
CA ALA A 642 -12.97 -7.18 6.36
C ALA A 642 -13.06 -7.83 7.76
N GLY A 643 -12.02 -7.74 8.59
CA GLY A 643 -11.99 -8.25 9.95
C GLY A 643 -11.41 -9.66 10.11
N ALA A 644 -10.56 -10.12 9.17
CA ALA A 644 -9.85 -11.38 9.34
C ALA A 644 -8.85 -11.31 10.51
N GLN A 645 -9.01 -12.24 11.45
CA GLN A 645 -8.17 -12.40 12.63
C GLN A 645 -7.68 -13.84 12.77
N TRP A 646 -6.64 -14.03 13.57
CA TRP A 646 -6.10 -15.34 13.95
C TRP A 646 -6.07 -15.48 15.48
N ARG A 647 -5.94 -16.70 15.98
CA ARG A 647 -5.65 -16.98 17.39
C ARG A 647 -4.81 -18.24 17.51
N VAL A 648 -4.24 -18.46 18.69
CA VAL A 648 -3.52 -19.70 19.03
C VAL A 648 -4.20 -20.40 20.21
N ASP A 649 -4.36 -21.72 20.11
CA ASP A 649 -4.94 -22.64 21.11
C ASP A 649 -6.25 -22.17 21.77
N GLY A 650 -7.20 -21.67 20.98
CA GLY A 650 -8.48 -21.17 21.49
C GLY A 650 -8.39 -19.87 22.29
N GLY A 651 -7.24 -19.19 22.27
CA GLY A 651 -6.99 -17.90 22.93
C GLY A 651 -7.78 -16.72 22.35
N ALA A 652 -7.37 -15.51 22.71
CA ALA A 652 -8.00 -14.30 22.20
C ALA A 652 -7.57 -14.02 20.74
N TRP A 653 -8.50 -13.50 19.94
CA TRP A 653 -8.23 -13.11 18.56
C TRP A 653 -7.19 -11.98 18.48
N ARG A 654 -6.45 -11.98 17.38
CA ARG A 654 -5.34 -11.08 17.03
C ARG A 654 -5.44 -10.65 15.58
N ASP A 655 -5.02 -9.41 15.34
CA ASP A 655 -4.92 -8.85 14.00
C ASP A 655 -3.66 -9.38 13.29
N SER A 656 -3.57 -9.17 11.97
CA SER A 656 -2.39 -9.55 11.17
C SER A 656 -1.09 -9.00 11.75
N ASP A 657 -0.04 -9.79 11.68
CA ASP A 657 1.35 -9.42 12.02
C ASP A 657 1.59 -9.07 13.50
N TYR A 658 0.58 -9.26 14.35
CA TYR A 658 0.74 -9.30 15.80
C TYR A 658 1.67 -10.47 16.20
N THR A 659 2.50 -10.26 17.21
CA THR A 659 3.39 -11.30 17.77
C THR A 659 2.94 -11.69 19.17
N GLU A 660 2.41 -12.91 19.34
CA GLU A 660 2.09 -13.48 20.66
C GLU A 660 3.37 -14.05 21.27
N THR A 661 3.80 -13.50 22.41
CA THR A 661 5.04 -13.86 23.12
C THR A 661 4.77 -14.69 24.37
N GLY A 662 5.70 -15.56 24.76
CA GLY A 662 5.57 -16.36 25.99
C GLY A 662 4.79 -17.66 25.76
N LEU A 663 4.67 -18.10 24.51
CA LEU A 663 4.16 -19.42 24.18
C LEU A 663 5.21 -20.47 24.58
N THR A 664 4.78 -21.55 25.22
CA THR A 664 5.65 -22.67 25.60
C THR A 664 6.35 -23.30 24.40
N VAL A 665 7.52 -23.87 24.58
CA VAL A 665 8.13 -24.70 23.52
C VAL A 665 7.28 -25.94 23.26
N GLY A 666 6.92 -26.17 21.99
CA GLY A 666 6.08 -27.30 21.59
C GLY A 666 5.19 -27.04 20.38
N SER A 667 4.16 -27.88 20.24
CA SER A 667 3.16 -27.79 19.16
C SER A 667 1.99 -26.90 19.58
N HIS A 668 1.67 -25.89 18.77
CA HIS A 668 0.59 -24.94 19.01
C HIS A 668 -0.36 -24.89 17.81
N THR A 669 -1.66 -24.75 18.03
CA THR A 669 -2.68 -24.74 16.96
C THR A 669 -3.08 -23.31 16.63
N VAL A 670 -2.86 -22.89 15.38
CA VAL A 670 -3.28 -21.60 14.84
C VAL A 670 -4.65 -21.74 14.19
N GLU A 671 -5.62 -20.99 14.68
CA GLU A 671 -6.97 -20.94 14.13
C GLU A 671 -7.23 -19.59 13.46
N TYR A 672 -7.98 -19.62 12.36
CA TYR A 672 -8.37 -18.44 11.59
C TYR A 672 -9.87 -18.14 11.74
N SER A 673 -10.23 -16.86 11.81
CA SER A 673 -11.61 -16.40 11.96
C SER A 673 -12.45 -16.61 10.68
N THR A 674 -13.77 -16.66 10.80
CA THR A 674 -14.66 -16.69 9.64
C THR A 674 -15.07 -15.27 9.24
N VAL A 675 -14.83 -14.89 7.98
CA VAL A 675 -15.17 -13.57 7.44
C VAL A 675 -16.18 -13.70 6.31
N ALA A 676 -17.20 -12.84 6.26
CA ALA A 676 -18.23 -12.89 5.23
C ALA A 676 -17.65 -12.57 3.84
N GLY A 677 -17.97 -13.38 2.83
CA GLY A 677 -17.42 -13.24 1.47
C GLY A 677 -15.98 -13.72 1.31
N TRP A 678 -15.42 -14.42 2.31
CA TRP A 678 -14.07 -14.98 2.26
C TRP A 678 -14.04 -16.42 2.77
N SER A 679 -13.37 -17.29 2.03
CA SER A 679 -13.03 -18.64 2.47
C SER A 679 -11.76 -18.58 3.31
N LYS A 680 -11.89 -18.88 4.61
CA LYS A 680 -10.74 -18.92 5.54
C LYS A 680 -9.78 -20.08 5.23
N PRO A 681 -8.48 -19.95 5.51
CA PRO A 681 -7.57 -21.09 5.50
C PRO A 681 -7.94 -22.12 6.58
N ALA A 682 -7.44 -23.34 6.42
CA ALA A 682 -7.56 -24.39 7.42
C ALA A 682 -6.70 -24.05 8.66
N ASP A 683 -7.11 -24.57 9.82
CA ASP A 683 -6.36 -24.40 11.06
C ASP A 683 -5.05 -25.23 11.01
N GLU A 684 -3.95 -24.65 11.49
CA GLU A 684 -2.57 -25.13 11.28
C GLU A 684 -1.89 -25.50 12.61
N ILE A 685 -0.95 -26.44 12.61
CA ILE A 685 -0.11 -26.74 13.78
C ILE A 685 1.31 -26.23 13.53
N VAL A 686 1.75 -25.26 14.33
CA VAL A 686 3.10 -24.68 14.30
C VAL A 686 3.96 -25.23 15.44
N GLN A 687 5.29 -25.22 15.25
CA GLN A 687 6.25 -25.53 16.31
C GLN A 687 6.86 -24.25 16.86
N ILE A 688 6.74 -24.04 18.16
CA ILE A 688 7.37 -22.94 18.89
C ILE A 688 8.69 -23.46 19.46
N ASN A 689 9.78 -22.73 19.18
CA ASN A 689 11.14 -23.05 19.61
C ASN A 689 11.62 -22.00 20.62
N ASP A 690 12.50 -22.40 21.53
CA ASP A 690 12.96 -21.53 22.63
C ASP A 690 13.66 -20.27 22.11
N GLY A 691 13.27 -19.11 22.66
CA GLY A 691 13.83 -17.80 22.30
C GLY A 691 13.58 -17.33 20.86
N LEU A 692 12.86 -18.10 20.03
CA LEU A 692 12.63 -17.79 18.61
C LEU A 692 11.20 -17.31 18.33
N THR A 693 11.06 -16.51 17.26
CA THR A 693 9.76 -16.17 16.67
C THR A 693 9.47 -17.10 15.50
N THR A 694 8.47 -17.97 15.65
CA THR A 694 7.90 -18.75 14.55
C THR A 694 6.94 -17.87 13.76
N THR A 695 7.05 -17.87 12.43
CA THR A 695 6.18 -17.10 11.52
C THR A 695 5.36 -18.04 10.64
N THR A 696 4.05 -17.80 10.51
CA THR A 696 3.22 -18.46 9.47
C THR A 696 2.30 -17.44 8.77
N THR A 697 1.62 -17.87 7.69
CA THR A 697 0.74 -17.01 6.89
C THR A 697 -0.60 -17.65 6.61
N GLY A 698 -1.68 -17.01 7.07
CA GLY A 698 -3.06 -17.38 6.77
C GLY A 698 -3.58 -16.71 5.50
N THR A 699 -3.66 -17.45 4.41
CA THR A 699 -4.21 -16.94 3.14
C THR A 699 -5.71 -17.20 3.03
N TYR A 700 -6.50 -16.13 3.06
CA TYR A 700 -7.94 -16.15 2.76
C TYR A 700 -8.16 -16.01 1.24
N VAL A 701 -9.19 -16.68 0.73
CA VAL A 701 -9.58 -16.60 -0.69
C VAL A 701 -10.91 -15.87 -0.81
N GLN A 702 -10.98 -14.83 -1.64
CA GLN A 702 -12.21 -14.07 -1.85
C GLN A 702 -13.25 -14.96 -2.55
N GLN A 703 -14.45 -15.03 -1.98
CA GLN A 703 -15.56 -15.77 -2.58
C GLN A 703 -16.12 -14.99 -3.74
N THR A 704 -16.24 -15.64 -4.90
CA THR A 704 -16.69 -15.00 -6.14
C THR A 704 -17.62 -15.92 -6.92
N GLY A 705 -18.65 -15.33 -7.53
CA GLY A 705 -19.54 -16.00 -8.45
C GLY A 705 -19.41 -15.44 -9.86
N SER A 706 -20.47 -15.61 -10.65
CA SER A 706 -20.59 -15.03 -11.99
C SER A 706 -22.02 -14.58 -12.26
N LEU A 707 -22.19 -13.65 -13.19
CA LEU A 707 -23.47 -13.16 -13.68
C LEU A 707 -23.54 -13.29 -15.19
N GLN A 708 -24.58 -13.94 -15.69
CA GLN A 708 -24.92 -13.94 -17.11
C GLN A 708 -26.27 -13.24 -17.31
N VAL A 709 -26.32 -12.29 -18.25
CA VAL A 709 -27.56 -11.54 -18.54
C VAL A 709 -27.95 -11.73 -20.00
N THR A 710 -29.13 -12.31 -20.21
CA THR A 710 -29.78 -12.38 -21.52
C THR A 710 -30.55 -11.09 -21.77
N ILE A 711 -30.51 -10.56 -23.00
CA ILE A 711 -31.35 -9.42 -23.40
C ILE A 711 -32.40 -9.91 -24.40
N SER A 712 -33.66 -9.53 -24.16
CA SER A 712 -34.82 -9.92 -24.95
C SER A 712 -35.66 -8.68 -25.32
N PRO A 713 -36.29 -8.63 -26.50
CA PRO A 713 -36.16 -9.57 -27.62
C PRO A 713 -34.87 -9.35 -28.44
N PRO A 714 -34.51 -10.27 -29.35
CA PRO A 714 -33.31 -10.14 -30.20
C PRO A 714 -33.25 -8.86 -31.06
N GLY A 715 -34.40 -8.23 -31.33
CA GLY A 715 -34.46 -6.92 -31.99
C GLY A 715 -33.77 -5.81 -31.20
N ALA A 716 -33.91 -5.80 -29.88
CA ALA A 716 -33.20 -4.85 -29.01
C ALA A 716 -31.69 -5.11 -29.04
N VAL A 717 -31.27 -6.37 -29.02
CA VAL A 717 -29.84 -6.76 -29.14
C VAL A 717 -29.24 -6.27 -30.47
N THR A 718 -29.98 -6.42 -31.58
CA THR A 718 -29.54 -5.96 -32.91
C THR A 718 -29.48 -4.42 -32.99
N ALA A 719 -30.36 -3.72 -32.26
CA ALA A 719 -30.34 -2.27 -32.11
C ALA A 719 -29.25 -1.74 -31.15
N GLY A 720 -28.43 -2.62 -30.55
CA GLY A 720 -27.31 -2.23 -29.68
C GLY A 720 -27.61 -2.27 -28.18
N ALA A 721 -28.66 -2.96 -27.74
CA ALA A 721 -28.94 -3.15 -26.31
C ALA A 721 -27.81 -3.91 -25.61
N GLN A 722 -27.38 -3.35 -24.49
CA GLN A 722 -26.29 -3.83 -23.65
C GLN A 722 -26.69 -3.75 -22.18
N TRP A 723 -26.00 -4.52 -21.35
CA TRP A 723 -26.14 -4.51 -19.90
C TRP A 723 -24.78 -4.24 -19.24
N ARG A 724 -24.77 -3.81 -17.99
CA ARG A 724 -23.58 -3.75 -17.15
C ARG A 724 -23.94 -4.09 -15.71
N VAL A 725 -22.93 -4.30 -14.87
CA VAL A 725 -23.09 -4.51 -13.44
C VAL A 725 -22.26 -3.48 -12.67
N ASP A 726 -22.86 -2.88 -11.63
CA ASP A 726 -22.28 -1.87 -10.73
C ASP A 726 -21.49 -0.74 -11.41
N GLY A 727 -22.06 -0.12 -12.46
CA GLY A 727 -21.39 0.95 -13.21
C GLY A 727 -20.22 0.51 -14.09
N GLY A 728 -19.97 -0.80 -14.22
CA GLY A 728 -18.89 -1.38 -15.01
C GLY A 728 -19.02 -1.19 -16.53
N ALA A 729 -18.18 -1.90 -17.28
CA ALA A 729 -18.19 -1.83 -18.73
C ALA A 729 -19.42 -2.52 -19.34
N TRP A 730 -20.00 -1.92 -20.39
CA TRP A 730 -21.14 -2.48 -21.12
C TRP A 730 -20.79 -3.82 -21.79
N ARG A 731 -21.75 -4.75 -21.74
CA ARG A 731 -21.69 -6.13 -22.22
C ARG A 731 -22.87 -6.44 -23.14
N ASN A 732 -22.63 -7.29 -24.11
CA ASN A 732 -23.67 -7.79 -25.00
C ASN A 732 -24.51 -8.88 -24.31
N SER A 733 -25.68 -9.19 -24.89
CA SER A 733 -26.53 -10.32 -24.46
C SER A 733 -25.72 -11.60 -24.29
N ASP A 734 -26.07 -12.38 -23.25
CA ASP A 734 -25.57 -13.73 -22.96
C ASP A 734 -24.08 -13.81 -22.61
N TYR A 735 -23.40 -12.66 -22.48
CA TYR A 735 -22.08 -12.58 -21.86
C TYR A 735 -22.16 -12.99 -20.37
N THR A 736 -21.12 -13.66 -19.88
CA THR A 736 -20.97 -14.02 -18.47
C THR A 736 -19.81 -13.24 -17.86
N GLU A 737 -20.10 -12.29 -16.98
CA GLU A 737 -19.10 -11.62 -16.14
C GLU A 737 -18.76 -12.53 -14.96
N SER A 738 -17.48 -12.88 -14.79
CA SER A 738 -16.98 -13.73 -13.70
C SER A 738 -16.09 -12.96 -12.73
N GLY A 739 -15.89 -13.49 -11.53
CA GLY A 739 -15.09 -12.82 -10.49
C GLY A 739 -15.85 -11.72 -9.74
N LEU A 740 -17.18 -11.65 -9.91
CA LEU A 740 -18.03 -10.80 -9.07
C LEU A 740 -18.03 -11.34 -7.63
N THR A 741 -17.89 -10.46 -6.66
CA THR A 741 -17.93 -10.81 -5.23
C THR A 741 -19.24 -11.49 -4.84
N VAL A 742 -19.24 -12.29 -3.78
CA VAL A 742 -20.50 -12.78 -3.21
C VAL A 742 -21.25 -11.64 -2.53
N GLY A 743 -22.52 -11.45 -2.91
CA GLY A 743 -23.35 -10.36 -2.38
C GLY A 743 -24.38 -9.84 -3.36
N SER A 744 -24.88 -8.64 -3.09
CA SER A 744 -25.86 -7.92 -3.91
C SER A 744 -25.17 -7.07 -4.98
N HIS A 745 -25.54 -7.26 -6.24
CA HIS A 745 -24.98 -6.56 -7.40
C HIS A 745 -26.09 -5.91 -8.22
N THR A 746 -25.88 -4.70 -8.73
CA THR A 746 -26.88 -3.93 -9.49
C THR A 746 -26.65 -4.08 -10.99
N VAL A 747 -27.61 -4.65 -11.71
CA VAL A 747 -27.62 -4.80 -13.16
C VAL A 747 -28.32 -3.60 -13.79
N GLU A 748 -27.60 -2.88 -14.64
CA GLU A 748 -28.13 -1.75 -15.40
C GLU A 748 -28.24 -2.09 -16.88
N TYR A 749 -29.24 -1.50 -17.55
CA TYR A 749 -29.51 -1.70 -18.97
C TYR A 749 -29.33 -0.41 -19.76
N SER A 750 -28.78 -0.49 -20.98
CA SER A 750 -28.51 0.68 -21.83
C SER A 750 -29.79 1.25 -22.44
N THR A 751 -29.83 2.57 -22.67
CA THR A 751 -30.88 3.21 -23.48
C THR A 751 -30.64 2.96 -24.96
N VAL A 752 -31.67 2.53 -25.70
CA VAL A 752 -31.61 2.25 -27.14
C VAL A 752 -32.74 2.98 -27.85
N ALA A 753 -32.47 3.62 -28.98
CA ALA A 753 -33.50 4.35 -29.73
C ALA A 753 -34.59 3.40 -30.26
N GLY A 754 -35.87 3.76 -30.07
CA GLY A 754 -37.02 2.93 -30.47
C GLY A 754 -37.34 1.77 -29.50
N TRP A 755 -36.70 1.73 -28.32
CA TRP A 755 -36.93 0.70 -27.32
C TRP A 755 -36.97 1.30 -25.90
N ASP A 756 -37.98 0.95 -25.11
CA ASP A 756 -37.94 1.20 -23.68
C ASP A 756 -37.06 0.15 -23.01
N LYS A 757 -36.11 0.62 -22.19
CA LYS A 757 -35.25 -0.25 -21.40
C LYS A 757 -36.00 -0.76 -20.15
N PRO A 758 -35.71 -1.98 -19.67
CA PRO A 758 -36.13 -2.40 -18.34
C PRO A 758 -35.47 -1.53 -17.25
N ALA A 759 -36.13 -1.50 -16.08
CA ALA A 759 -35.56 -0.93 -14.87
C ALA A 759 -34.32 -1.70 -14.41
N ASP A 760 -33.44 -1.03 -13.68
CA ASP A 760 -32.22 -1.64 -13.16
C ASP A 760 -32.57 -2.61 -12.00
N GLU A 761 -31.90 -3.76 -11.94
CA GLU A 761 -32.25 -4.90 -11.06
C GLU A 761 -31.13 -5.20 -10.04
N ILE A 762 -31.47 -5.67 -8.84
CA ILE A 762 -30.47 -6.16 -7.87
C ILE A 762 -30.49 -7.69 -7.85
N VAL A 763 -29.37 -8.31 -8.23
CA VAL A 763 -29.17 -9.77 -8.22
C VAL A 763 -28.29 -10.20 -7.04
N GLN A 764 -28.43 -11.46 -6.60
CA GLN A 764 -27.59 -12.05 -5.54
C GLN A 764 -26.57 -13.02 -6.15
N ILE A 765 -25.29 -12.65 -6.10
CA ILE A 765 -24.18 -13.49 -6.55
C ILE A 765 -23.77 -14.42 -5.40
N ASN A 766 -23.67 -15.72 -5.70
CA ASN A 766 -23.35 -16.78 -4.75
C ASN A 766 -22.00 -17.44 -5.11
N ASP A 767 -21.27 -17.95 -4.11
CA ASP A 767 -19.90 -18.44 -4.29
C ASP A 767 -19.82 -19.59 -5.31
N GLY A 768 -18.93 -19.47 -6.30
CA GLY A 768 -18.72 -20.46 -7.36
C GLY A 768 -19.91 -20.68 -8.31
N LEU A 769 -21.03 -19.93 -8.18
CA LEU A 769 -22.23 -20.11 -9.00
C LEU A 769 -22.39 -19.02 -10.06
N THR A 770 -22.95 -19.39 -11.21
CA THR A 770 -23.43 -18.44 -12.21
C THR A 770 -24.89 -18.11 -11.94
N THR A 771 -25.15 -16.84 -11.63
CA THR A 771 -26.49 -16.26 -11.52
C THR A 771 -26.95 -15.82 -12.90
N THR A 772 -28.21 -16.07 -13.26
CA THR A 772 -28.78 -15.67 -14.55
C THR A 772 -29.96 -14.72 -14.36
N THR A 773 -30.05 -13.69 -15.21
CA THR A 773 -31.26 -12.84 -15.31
C THR A 773 -31.50 -12.39 -16.77
N THR A 774 -32.68 -11.84 -17.05
CA THR A 774 -33.11 -11.44 -18.41
C THR A 774 -33.64 -10.01 -18.44
N GLY A 775 -32.90 -9.11 -19.11
CA GLY A 775 -33.37 -7.76 -19.41
C GLY A 775 -34.38 -7.77 -20.56
N THR A 776 -35.63 -7.41 -20.28
CA THR A 776 -36.69 -7.35 -21.31
C THR A 776 -36.98 -5.91 -21.73
N TYR A 777 -36.62 -5.57 -22.96
CA TYR A 777 -36.95 -4.30 -23.62
C TYR A 777 -38.30 -4.40 -24.32
N THR A 778 -39.08 -3.32 -24.33
CA THR A 778 -40.30 -3.20 -25.13
C THR A 778 -40.09 -2.29 -26.33
N GLN A 779 -40.52 -2.71 -27.51
CA GLN A 779 -40.39 -1.89 -28.72
C GLN A 779 -41.37 -0.72 -28.64
N GLN A 780 -40.86 0.50 -28.82
CA GLN A 780 -41.69 1.69 -28.93
C GLN A 780 -42.46 1.63 -30.26
N THR A 781 -43.77 1.88 -30.20
CA THR A 781 -44.66 1.76 -31.37
C THR A 781 -45.74 2.83 -31.37
N GLY A 782 -46.07 3.32 -32.57
CA GLY A 782 -47.19 4.21 -32.81
C GLY A 782 -48.22 3.60 -33.75
N SER A 783 -49.08 4.46 -34.28
CA SER A 783 -50.12 4.09 -35.25
C SER A 783 -50.19 5.10 -36.39
N LEU A 784 -50.71 4.68 -37.54
CA LEU A 784 -50.93 5.53 -38.71
C LEU A 784 -52.39 5.42 -39.15
N GLN A 785 -53.03 6.57 -39.36
CA GLN A 785 -54.32 6.69 -40.03
C GLN A 785 -54.17 7.51 -41.32
N VAL A 786 -54.73 7.03 -42.42
CA VAL A 786 -54.68 7.75 -43.71
C VAL A 786 -56.09 7.93 -44.25
N THR A 787 -56.50 9.19 -44.38
CA THR A 787 -57.76 9.56 -45.04
C THR A 787 -57.53 9.63 -46.55
N ILE A 788 -58.47 9.13 -47.36
CA ILE A 788 -58.42 9.26 -48.82
C ILE A 788 -59.53 10.21 -49.28
N SER A 789 -59.14 11.21 -50.09
CA SER A 789 -60.02 12.26 -50.60
C SER A 789 -59.92 12.36 -52.13
N PRO A 790 -61.00 12.69 -52.85
CA PRO A 790 -62.38 12.81 -52.39
C PRO A 790 -63.05 11.42 -52.23
N PRO A 791 -64.24 11.33 -51.60
CA PRO A 791 -64.97 10.06 -51.43
C PRO A 791 -65.30 9.30 -52.73
N GLY A 792 -65.28 9.99 -53.88
CA GLY A 792 -65.38 9.36 -55.19
C GLY A 792 -64.22 8.39 -55.49
N ALA A 793 -62.99 8.75 -55.10
CA ALA A 793 -61.82 7.89 -55.27
C ALA A 793 -61.91 6.64 -54.36
N VAL A 794 -62.37 6.80 -53.12
CA VAL A 794 -62.64 5.68 -52.19
C VAL A 794 -63.67 4.72 -52.80
N THR A 795 -64.76 5.26 -53.36
CA THR A 795 -65.80 4.47 -54.03
C THR A 795 -65.28 3.75 -55.28
N ALA A 796 -64.30 4.33 -55.97
CA ALA A 796 -63.60 3.73 -57.10
C ALA A 796 -62.49 2.72 -56.69
N GLY A 797 -62.30 2.46 -55.40
CA GLY A 797 -61.38 1.44 -54.87
C GLY A 797 -59.97 1.93 -54.55
N ALA A 798 -59.80 3.24 -54.34
CA ALA A 798 -58.57 3.82 -53.80
C ALA A 798 -58.30 3.27 -52.39
N GLN A 799 -57.04 2.90 -52.16
CA GLN A 799 -56.55 2.32 -50.92
C GLN A 799 -55.13 2.83 -50.68
N TRP A 800 -54.68 2.79 -49.43
CA TRP A 800 -53.32 3.15 -49.02
C TRP A 800 -52.62 1.93 -48.41
N ARG A 801 -51.29 1.95 -48.30
CA ARG A 801 -50.52 1.02 -47.49
C ARG A 801 -49.29 1.71 -46.92
N VAL A 802 -48.64 1.07 -45.97
CA VAL A 802 -47.36 1.55 -45.40
C VAL A 802 -46.28 0.48 -45.62
N ASP A 803 -45.09 0.92 -46.05
CA ASP A 803 -43.88 0.11 -46.31
C ASP A 803 -44.09 -1.20 -47.08
N GLY A 804 -44.84 -1.15 -48.19
CA GLY A 804 -45.11 -2.34 -49.00
C GLY A 804 -46.10 -3.34 -48.37
N GLY A 805 -46.72 -2.99 -47.23
CA GLY A 805 -47.68 -3.81 -46.50
C GLY A 805 -48.99 -4.07 -47.23
N ALA A 806 -49.99 -4.56 -46.49
CA ALA A 806 -51.31 -4.85 -47.05
C ALA A 806 -52.11 -3.55 -47.29
N TRP A 807 -52.83 -3.50 -48.41
CA TRP A 807 -53.72 -2.38 -48.75
C TRP A 807 -54.84 -2.21 -47.71
N ARG A 808 -55.13 -0.96 -47.37
CA ARG A 808 -56.09 -0.50 -46.38
C ARG A 808 -57.06 0.49 -47.00
N ASP A 809 -58.30 0.46 -46.53
CA ASP A 809 -59.33 1.42 -46.91
C ASP A 809 -59.12 2.76 -46.19
N SER A 810 -59.78 3.82 -46.66
CA SER A 810 -59.74 5.15 -46.04
C SER A 810 -60.04 5.07 -44.54
N ASP A 811 -59.30 5.86 -43.75
CA ASP A 811 -59.49 6.08 -42.32
C ASP A 811 -59.28 4.85 -41.42
N TYR A 812 -58.82 3.73 -41.98
CA TYR A 812 -58.26 2.61 -41.22
C TYR A 812 -57.05 3.08 -40.37
N ILE A 813 -56.86 2.48 -39.20
CA ILE A 813 -55.72 2.76 -38.31
C ILE A 813 -54.81 1.53 -38.27
N GLU A 814 -53.63 1.62 -38.86
CA GLU A 814 -52.58 0.61 -38.73
C GLU A 814 -51.82 0.85 -37.42
N THR A 815 -51.98 -0.06 -36.46
CA THR A 815 -51.39 0.04 -35.11
C THR A 815 -50.15 -0.84 -34.98
N GLY A 816 -49.17 -0.44 -34.16
CA GLY A 816 -47.99 -1.25 -33.89
C GLY A 816 -46.87 -1.05 -34.92
N LEU A 817 -46.89 0.09 -35.63
CA LEU A 817 -45.77 0.53 -36.45
C LEU A 817 -44.63 0.97 -35.52
N ALA A 818 -43.39 0.66 -35.88
CA ALA A 818 -42.23 1.10 -35.10
C ALA A 818 -42.16 2.63 -35.04
N VAL A 819 -41.46 3.17 -34.04
CA VAL A 819 -41.15 4.61 -34.03
C VAL A 819 -40.11 4.92 -35.10
N GLY A 820 -40.36 5.98 -35.88
CA GLY A 820 -39.46 6.44 -36.93
C GLY A 820 -40.18 6.75 -38.25
N SER A 821 -39.43 6.62 -39.35
CA SER A 821 -39.83 7.06 -40.68
C SER A 821 -40.48 5.93 -41.48
N HIS A 822 -41.72 6.14 -41.92
CA HIS A 822 -42.55 5.15 -42.63
C HIS A 822 -43.03 5.70 -43.98
N THR A 823 -43.04 4.89 -45.04
CA THR A 823 -43.47 5.31 -46.39
C THR A 823 -44.92 4.91 -46.64
N VAL A 824 -45.79 5.89 -46.86
CA VAL A 824 -47.18 5.70 -47.28
C VAL A 824 -47.26 5.64 -48.80
N GLU A 825 -47.87 4.59 -49.32
CA GLU A 825 -48.10 4.40 -50.75
C GLU A 825 -49.59 4.41 -51.07
N TYR A 826 -49.95 4.99 -52.21
CA TYR A 826 -51.33 5.11 -52.66
C TYR A 826 -51.58 4.22 -53.90
N LYS A 827 -52.74 3.56 -53.92
CA LYS A 827 -53.09 2.58 -54.96
C LYS A 827 -53.57 3.29 -56.22
N THR A 828 -52.89 3.09 -57.34
CA THR A 828 -53.37 3.59 -58.65
C THR A 828 -54.70 2.95 -59.03
N ILE A 829 -55.67 3.79 -59.40
CA ILE A 829 -57.01 3.41 -59.84
C ILE A 829 -57.39 4.16 -61.12
N THR A 830 -58.17 3.53 -61.99
CA THR A 830 -58.52 4.07 -63.31
C THR A 830 -59.43 5.30 -63.20
N GLY A 831 -59.16 6.35 -63.99
CA GLY A 831 -59.97 7.58 -64.03
C GLY A 831 -59.65 8.59 -62.92
N TRP A 832 -58.52 8.40 -62.23
CA TRP A 832 -57.98 9.30 -61.21
C TRP A 832 -56.46 9.34 -61.30
N ASP A 833 -55.87 10.50 -61.00
CA ASP A 833 -54.42 10.58 -60.74
C ASP A 833 -54.14 10.14 -59.30
N THR A 834 -53.16 9.26 -59.15
CA THR A 834 -52.69 8.80 -57.85
C THR A 834 -51.84 9.88 -57.17
N PRO A 835 -52.08 10.22 -55.90
CA PRO A 835 -51.13 11.04 -55.14
C PRO A 835 -49.76 10.35 -55.05
N ALA A 836 -48.71 11.15 -54.97
CA ALA A 836 -47.34 10.66 -54.78
C ALA A 836 -47.20 9.96 -53.42
N ASN A 837 -46.29 8.98 -53.34
CA ASN A 837 -45.93 8.34 -52.07
C ASN A 837 -45.34 9.38 -51.10
N GLU A 838 -45.68 9.27 -49.83
CA GLU A 838 -45.31 10.21 -48.77
C GLU A 838 -44.48 9.51 -47.68
N VAL A 839 -43.61 10.24 -46.99
CA VAL A 839 -42.88 9.72 -45.82
C VAL A 839 -43.39 10.40 -44.56
N VAL A 840 -43.95 9.62 -43.63
CA VAL A 840 -44.52 10.08 -42.36
C VAL A 840 -43.65 9.67 -41.18
N GLN A 841 -43.67 10.46 -40.10
CA GLN A 841 -43.01 10.10 -38.84
C GLN A 841 -44.04 9.50 -37.87
N ILE A 842 -43.75 8.29 -37.39
CA ILE A 842 -44.51 7.60 -36.35
C ILE A 842 -43.82 7.86 -35.01
N ASN A 843 -44.58 8.34 -34.04
CA ASN A 843 -44.12 8.67 -32.69
C ASN A 843 -44.71 7.69 -31.67
N ASP A 844 -44.00 7.44 -30.57
CA ASP A 844 -44.39 6.41 -29.60
C ASP A 844 -45.77 6.70 -28.97
N GLY A 845 -46.63 5.67 -28.93
CA GLY A 845 -47.99 5.75 -28.39
C GLY A 845 -48.96 6.69 -29.14
N LEU A 846 -48.52 7.40 -30.18
CA LEU A 846 -49.32 8.38 -30.92
C LEU A 846 -49.91 7.79 -32.21
N THR A 847 -51.01 8.37 -32.68
CA THR A 847 -51.56 8.13 -34.02
C THR A 847 -51.20 9.29 -34.93
N THR A 848 -50.29 9.05 -35.89
CA THR A 848 -49.99 9.99 -36.96
C THR A 848 -51.12 9.95 -38.00
N THR A 849 -51.51 11.11 -38.53
CA THR A 849 -52.58 11.25 -39.53
C THR A 849 -52.05 11.92 -40.79
N THR A 850 -52.39 11.39 -41.98
CA THR A 850 -52.15 12.07 -43.27
C THR A 850 -53.34 11.88 -44.23
N THR A 851 -53.34 12.56 -45.38
CA THR A 851 -54.43 12.53 -46.37
C THR A 851 -53.91 12.37 -47.80
N GLY A 852 -54.26 11.24 -48.43
CA GLY A 852 -54.04 11.01 -49.86
C GLY A 852 -55.12 11.67 -50.70
N THR A 853 -54.76 12.66 -51.53
CA THR A 853 -55.70 13.35 -52.41
C THR A 853 -55.56 12.90 -53.86
N TYR A 854 -56.60 12.25 -54.39
CA TYR A 854 -56.71 11.85 -55.80
C TYR A 854 -57.45 12.93 -56.61
N THR A 855 -56.99 13.24 -57.82
CA THR A 855 -57.69 14.13 -58.75
C THR A 855 -58.48 13.32 -59.78
N GLN A 856 -59.73 13.69 -60.02
CA GLN A 856 -60.58 13.02 -61.02
C GLN A 856 -60.10 13.40 -62.43
N GLN A 857 -59.72 12.41 -63.23
CA GLN A 857 -59.34 12.62 -64.62
C GLN A 857 -60.59 12.98 -65.45
N THR A 858 -60.48 14.02 -66.28
CA THR A 858 -61.60 14.55 -67.08
C THR A 858 -61.15 15.02 -68.46
N GLY A 859 -62.05 14.87 -69.43
CA GLY A 859 -61.89 15.38 -70.79
C GLY A 859 -63.11 16.22 -71.22
N SER A 860 -63.23 16.41 -72.52
CA SER A 860 -64.31 17.19 -73.14
C SER A 860 -64.90 16.48 -74.36
N LEU A 861 -66.14 16.81 -74.71
CA LEU A 861 -66.84 16.33 -75.90
C LEU A 861 -67.38 17.51 -76.70
N GLN A 862 -67.09 17.54 -77.99
CA GLN A 862 -67.73 18.44 -78.96
C GLN A 862 -68.51 17.60 -79.99
N VAL A 863 -69.74 18.01 -80.31
CA VAL A 863 -70.58 17.30 -81.27
C VAL A 863 -71.10 18.25 -82.34
N THR A 864 -70.74 17.97 -83.59
CA THR A 864 -71.26 18.67 -84.76
C THR A 864 -72.57 18.03 -85.20
N ILE A 865 -73.57 18.82 -85.63
CA ILE A 865 -74.81 18.30 -86.20
C ILE A 865 -74.88 18.65 -87.70
N SER A 866 -75.14 17.65 -88.52
CA SER A 866 -75.14 17.74 -89.98
C SER A 866 -76.43 17.16 -90.57
N PRO A 867 -76.97 17.72 -91.68
CA PRO A 867 -76.55 18.96 -92.33
C PRO A 867 -77.04 20.21 -91.56
N PRO A 868 -76.56 21.43 -91.87
CA PRO A 868 -76.98 22.67 -91.20
C PRO A 868 -78.49 22.97 -91.25
N GLY A 869 -79.23 22.34 -92.16
CA GLY A 869 -80.70 22.40 -92.19
C GLY A 869 -81.35 21.77 -90.95
N ALA A 870 -80.75 20.72 -90.38
CA ALA A 870 -81.23 20.11 -89.14
C ALA A 870 -80.98 21.03 -87.94
N VAL A 871 -79.79 21.66 -87.86
CA VAL A 871 -79.46 22.67 -86.84
C VAL A 871 -80.44 23.84 -86.89
N THR A 872 -80.73 24.35 -88.10
CA THR A 872 -81.71 25.44 -88.31
C THR A 872 -83.13 25.05 -87.90
N ALA A 873 -83.47 23.76 -87.99
CA ALA A 873 -84.75 23.21 -87.54
C ALA A 873 -84.79 22.92 -86.02
N GLY A 874 -83.72 23.20 -85.28
CA GLY A 874 -83.65 23.03 -83.82
C GLY A 874 -83.04 21.71 -83.35
N ALA A 875 -82.24 21.03 -84.18
CA ALA A 875 -81.52 19.83 -83.76
C ALA A 875 -80.44 20.16 -82.72
N GLN A 876 -80.48 19.42 -81.62
CA GLN A 876 -79.57 19.49 -80.48
C GLN A 876 -79.05 18.10 -80.13
N TRP A 877 -77.93 18.07 -79.41
CA TRP A 877 -77.35 16.85 -78.85
C TRP A 877 -77.24 16.97 -77.33
N ARG A 878 -77.04 15.85 -76.64
CA ARG A 878 -76.66 15.83 -75.22
C ARG A 878 -75.79 14.62 -74.94
N VAL A 879 -75.17 14.60 -73.76
CA VAL A 879 -74.39 13.45 -73.27
C VAL A 879 -74.99 12.93 -71.96
N ASP A 880 -75.13 11.60 -71.85
CA ASP A 880 -75.64 10.84 -70.70
C ASP A 880 -76.89 11.42 -70.02
N GLY A 881 -77.94 11.69 -70.80
CA GLY A 881 -79.20 12.24 -70.30
C GLY A 881 -79.14 13.71 -69.85
N GLY A 882 -77.99 14.38 -70.03
CA GLY A 882 -77.74 15.77 -69.62
C GLY A 882 -78.59 16.83 -70.34
N ALA A 883 -78.15 18.09 -70.22
CA ALA A 883 -78.82 19.20 -70.87
C ALA A 883 -78.54 19.21 -72.39
N TRP A 884 -79.56 19.55 -73.18
CA TRP A 884 -79.41 19.71 -74.63
C TRP A 884 -78.49 20.87 -74.98
N ARG A 885 -77.70 20.68 -76.05
CA ARG A 885 -76.65 21.55 -76.56
C ARG A 885 -76.82 21.74 -78.06
N ASP A 886 -76.50 22.94 -78.53
CA ASP A 886 -76.46 23.24 -79.96
C ASP A 886 -75.23 22.60 -80.63
N SER A 887 -75.25 22.53 -81.96
CA SER A 887 -74.11 22.06 -82.77
C SER A 887 -72.82 22.78 -82.37
N ASP A 888 -71.73 22.02 -82.31
CA ASP A 888 -70.35 22.49 -82.11
C ASP A 888 -70.06 23.11 -80.72
N TYR A 889 -71.01 23.03 -79.79
CA TYR A 889 -70.75 23.25 -78.36
C TYR A 889 -69.75 22.21 -77.82
N THR A 890 -68.91 22.59 -76.87
CA THR A 890 -67.98 21.69 -76.17
C THR A 890 -68.39 21.53 -74.70
N GLU A 891 -68.87 20.34 -74.31
CA GLU A 891 -69.09 19.97 -72.92
C GLU A 891 -67.75 19.54 -72.30
N SER A 892 -67.27 20.27 -71.30
CA SER A 892 -66.00 20.00 -70.61
C SER A 892 -66.23 19.47 -69.20
N GLY A 893 -65.24 18.76 -68.64
CA GLY A 893 -65.35 18.15 -67.31
C GLY A 893 -66.10 16.82 -67.30
N LEU A 894 -66.23 16.17 -68.46
CA LEU A 894 -66.72 14.80 -68.55
C LEU A 894 -65.65 13.85 -67.99
N THR A 895 -66.06 12.87 -67.19
CA THR A 895 -65.15 11.84 -66.65
C THR A 895 -64.41 11.10 -67.77
N VAL A 896 -63.21 10.58 -67.51
CA VAL A 896 -62.57 9.67 -68.46
C VAL A 896 -63.34 8.35 -68.53
N GLY A 897 -63.69 7.90 -69.73
CA GLY A 897 -64.45 6.68 -69.95
C GLY A 897 -65.43 6.74 -71.12
N SER A 898 -66.42 5.84 -71.11
CA SER A 898 -67.46 5.73 -72.13
C SER A 898 -68.66 6.61 -71.81
N HIS A 899 -69.01 7.50 -72.74
CA HIS A 899 -70.12 8.46 -72.62
C HIS A 899 -71.12 8.29 -73.76
N THR A 900 -72.41 8.40 -73.49
CA THR A 900 -73.49 8.19 -74.49
C THR A 900 -73.97 9.53 -75.04
N VAL A 901 -73.77 9.75 -76.33
CA VAL A 901 -74.29 10.92 -77.07
C VAL A 901 -75.70 10.61 -77.57
N GLU A 902 -76.64 11.50 -77.28
CA GLU A 902 -78.04 11.41 -77.70
C GLU A 902 -78.41 12.60 -78.59
N TYR A 903 -79.32 12.38 -79.53
CA TYR A 903 -79.73 13.38 -80.53
C TYR A 903 -81.23 13.69 -80.40
N SER A 904 -81.61 14.96 -80.48
CA SER A 904 -83.00 15.41 -80.27
C SER A 904 -83.88 15.10 -81.48
N THR A 905 -85.13 14.70 -81.27
CA THR A 905 -86.07 14.50 -82.39
C THR A 905 -86.55 15.83 -82.99
N VAL A 906 -86.47 15.96 -84.31
CA VAL A 906 -86.83 17.19 -85.05
C VAL A 906 -87.84 16.87 -86.15
N ALA A 907 -88.90 17.69 -86.27
CA ALA A 907 -89.94 17.46 -87.27
C ALA A 907 -89.40 17.60 -88.71
N GLY A 908 -89.70 16.62 -89.57
CA GLY A 908 -89.22 16.58 -90.96
C GLY A 908 -87.80 16.01 -91.13
N TRP A 909 -87.19 15.52 -90.07
CA TRP A 909 -85.87 14.89 -90.09
C TRP A 909 -85.89 13.54 -89.35
N ASP A 910 -85.30 12.51 -89.94
CA ASP A 910 -84.98 11.29 -89.21
C ASP A 910 -83.81 11.58 -88.26
N THR A 911 -83.96 11.17 -87.02
CA THR A 911 -83.01 11.45 -85.93
C THR A 911 -81.92 10.37 -85.92
N PRO A 912 -80.63 10.72 -85.79
CA PRO A 912 -79.56 9.73 -85.67
C PRO A 912 -79.74 8.88 -84.40
N SER A 913 -79.32 7.62 -84.47
CA SER A 913 -79.20 6.76 -83.29
C SER A 913 -78.21 7.34 -82.29
N ASN A 914 -78.45 7.10 -80.99
CA ASN A 914 -77.49 7.41 -79.94
C ASN A 914 -76.15 6.67 -80.19
N GLU A 915 -75.04 7.32 -79.83
CA GLU A 915 -73.67 6.86 -80.04
C GLU A 915 -72.94 6.74 -78.69
N ILE A 916 -71.92 5.87 -78.59
CA ILE A 916 -71.03 5.83 -77.42
C ILE A 916 -69.64 6.33 -77.85
N VAL A 917 -69.18 7.40 -77.21
CA VAL A 917 -67.85 7.98 -77.42
C VAL A 917 -66.93 7.68 -76.23
N GLN A 918 -65.61 7.67 -76.46
CA GLN A 918 -64.63 7.58 -75.39
C GLN A 918 -64.06 8.98 -75.09
N ILE A 919 -64.13 9.40 -73.84
CA ILE A 919 -63.51 10.61 -73.32
C ILE A 919 -62.16 10.21 -72.73
N ASN A 920 -61.10 10.89 -73.17
CA ASN A 920 -59.72 10.67 -72.71
C ASN A 920 -59.27 11.88 -71.89
N ASP A 921 -58.35 11.66 -70.94
CA ASP A 921 -57.92 12.69 -70.00
C ASP A 921 -57.31 13.92 -70.70
N GLY A 922 -57.73 15.12 -70.29
CA GLY A 922 -57.28 16.39 -70.85
C GLY A 922 -57.63 16.64 -72.33
N LEU A 923 -58.25 15.69 -73.04
CA LEU A 923 -58.51 15.78 -74.48
C LEU A 923 -59.96 16.15 -74.79
N THR A 924 -60.17 16.75 -75.98
CA THR A 924 -61.51 16.95 -76.55
C THR A 924 -61.79 15.87 -77.59
N THR A 925 -62.74 14.99 -77.32
CA THR A 925 -63.29 14.03 -78.28
C THR A 925 -64.32 14.74 -79.16
N THR A 926 -64.33 14.42 -80.47
CA THR A 926 -65.26 15.01 -81.45
C THR A 926 -66.10 13.93 -82.14
N THR A 927 -67.41 14.11 -82.27
CA THR A 927 -68.27 13.26 -83.13
C THR A 927 -69.31 14.09 -83.92
N THR A 928 -70.04 13.46 -84.84
CA THR A 928 -71.01 14.13 -85.73
C THR A 928 -72.35 13.39 -85.83
N GLY A 929 -73.42 14.04 -85.35
CA GLY A 929 -74.79 13.57 -85.53
C GLY A 929 -75.33 13.90 -86.92
N THR A 930 -75.61 12.88 -87.73
CA THR A 930 -76.11 13.07 -89.11
C THR A 930 -77.61 12.78 -89.22
N TYR A 931 -78.40 13.82 -89.42
CA TYR A 931 -79.86 13.76 -89.66
C TYR A 931 -80.15 13.64 -91.16
N THR A 932 -81.18 12.87 -91.53
CA THR A 932 -81.65 12.78 -92.93
C THR A 932 -83.01 13.45 -93.09
N GLN A 933 -83.16 14.31 -94.09
CA GLN A 933 -84.41 15.02 -94.35
C GLN A 933 -85.47 14.05 -94.90
N GLN A 934 -86.68 14.09 -94.35
CA GLN A 934 -87.81 13.31 -94.84
C GLN A 934 -88.41 13.99 -96.07
N THR A 935 -88.41 13.32 -97.23
CA THR A 935 -89.03 13.79 -98.47
C THR A 935 -90.24 12.94 -98.85
N GLY A 936 -91.19 13.55 -99.56
CA GLY A 936 -92.45 12.94 -99.97
C GLY A 936 -92.82 13.32 -101.40
N TYR A 937 -93.80 12.62 -101.97
CA TYR A 937 -94.22 12.81 -103.36
C TYR A 937 -95.72 13.10 -103.41
N LEU A 938 -96.11 14.07 -104.24
CA LEU A 938 -97.51 14.37 -104.53
C LEU A 938 -97.84 13.95 -105.96
N GLN A 939 -98.82 13.05 -106.10
CA GLN A 939 -99.39 12.64 -107.37
C GLN A 939 -100.87 12.99 -107.37
N VAL A 940 -101.36 13.66 -108.42
CA VAL A 940 -102.76 14.13 -108.51
C VAL A 940 -103.44 13.57 -109.76
N THR A 941 -104.46 12.74 -109.55
CA THR A 941 -105.32 12.18 -110.61
C THR A 941 -106.53 13.08 -110.84
N ILE A 942 -106.80 13.46 -112.09
CA ILE A 942 -107.93 14.32 -112.48
C ILE A 942 -109.03 13.47 -113.15
N SER A 943 -110.29 13.66 -112.74
CA SER A 943 -111.44 12.86 -113.18
C SER A 943 -112.69 13.74 -113.38
N PRO A 944 -113.62 13.45 -114.32
CA PRO A 944 -113.66 12.29 -115.22
C PRO A 944 -112.57 12.33 -116.31
N PRO A 945 -112.20 11.19 -116.93
CA PRO A 945 -111.17 11.13 -117.98
C PRO A 945 -111.41 12.06 -119.18
N GLY A 946 -112.68 12.41 -119.45
CA GLY A 946 -113.08 13.40 -120.45
C GLY A 946 -112.55 14.82 -120.17
N ALA A 947 -112.30 15.17 -118.91
CA ALA A 947 -111.67 16.44 -118.54
C ALA A 947 -110.17 16.46 -118.90
N VAL A 948 -109.47 15.35 -118.69
CA VAL A 948 -108.06 15.20 -119.09
C VAL A 948 -107.91 15.24 -120.62
N THR A 949 -108.79 14.57 -121.35
CA THR A 949 -108.82 14.65 -122.83
C THR A 949 -109.27 16.03 -123.36
N ALA A 950 -109.92 16.85 -122.54
CA ALA A 950 -110.21 18.26 -122.84
C ALA A 950 -109.07 19.22 -122.42
N GLY A 951 -107.94 18.71 -121.91
CA GLY A 951 -106.75 19.50 -121.56
C GLY A 951 -106.68 20.00 -120.12
N ALA A 952 -107.39 19.38 -119.18
CA ALA A 952 -107.29 19.74 -117.76
C ALA A 952 -105.93 19.31 -117.14
N GLN A 953 -105.28 20.24 -116.44
CA GLN A 953 -104.00 20.08 -115.77
C GLN A 953 -104.09 20.59 -114.32
N TRP A 954 -103.18 20.15 -113.44
CA TRP A 954 -103.07 20.60 -112.03
C TRP A 954 -101.73 21.30 -111.78
N ARG A 955 -101.62 22.03 -110.66
CA ARG A 955 -100.34 22.53 -110.13
C ARG A 955 -100.45 22.82 -108.64
N VAL A 956 -99.33 22.84 -107.95
CA VAL A 956 -99.20 23.34 -106.58
C VAL A 956 -98.46 24.68 -106.59
N ASP A 957 -98.83 25.56 -105.64
CA ASP A 957 -98.17 26.82 -105.27
C ASP A 957 -97.74 27.74 -106.42
N GLY A 958 -98.56 27.78 -107.48
CA GLY A 958 -98.33 28.66 -108.63
C GLY A 958 -97.27 28.17 -109.63
N GLY A 959 -96.77 26.94 -109.47
CA GLY A 959 -95.78 26.32 -110.36
C GLY A 959 -96.25 26.06 -111.79
N ALA A 960 -95.49 25.23 -112.51
CA ALA A 960 -95.85 24.78 -113.84
C ALA A 960 -97.07 23.83 -113.79
N TRP A 961 -97.94 23.91 -114.80
CA TRP A 961 -99.05 22.98 -114.93
C TRP A 961 -98.55 21.59 -115.31
N ARG A 962 -99.15 20.57 -114.69
CA ARG A 962 -98.84 19.14 -114.79
C ARG A 962 -100.06 18.37 -115.27
N ASP A 963 -99.83 17.38 -116.10
CA ASP A 963 -100.88 16.44 -116.51
C ASP A 963 -101.34 15.58 -115.33
N SER A 964 -102.54 15.00 -115.46
CA SER A 964 -103.05 13.99 -114.52
C SER A 964 -102.01 12.89 -114.30
N ASP A 965 -101.89 12.43 -113.06
CA ASP A 965 -101.03 11.32 -112.66
C ASP A 965 -99.51 11.57 -112.79
N TYR A 966 -99.10 12.80 -113.13
CA TYR A 966 -97.74 13.26 -112.88
C TYR A 966 -97.42 13.20 -111.38
N THR A 967 -96.21 12.78 -111.03
CA THR A 967 -95.72 12.74 -109.64
C THR A 967 -94.67 13.83 -109.48
N GLU A 968 -94.95 14.81 -108.62
CA GLU A 968 -93.99 15.86 -108.23
C GLU A 968 -93.33 15.43 -106.91
N SER A 969 -91.98 15.40 -106.90
CA SER A 969 -91.18 15.15 -105.70
C SER A 969 -90.94 16.44 -104.92
N GLY A 970 -91.19 16.42 -103.61
CA GLY A 970 -90.84 17.51 -102.68
C GLY A 970 -89.46 17.34 -102.07
#